data_AF-Q4D0C3-F1
#
_entry.id   AF-Q4D0C3-F1
#
_cell.length_a   1.000
_cell.length_b   1.000
_cell.length_c   1.000
_cell.angle_alpha   90.00
_cell.angle_beta   90.00
_cell.angle_gamma   90.00
#
_symmetry.space_group_name_H-M   'P 1'
#
loop_
_entity.id
_entity.type
_entity.pdbx_description
1 polymer ?
#
loop_
_entity_poly.entity_id
_entity_poly.type
_entity_poly.pdbx_seq_one_letter_code
_entity_poly.pdbx_strand_id
1 'polypeptide(L)'
;MVDGASATHHESPVGSCLGLWMRSAVGACPRSRHCVRSRAITAVRVALFFVLALVAAAAWMSAVHAVVLRLRGGTVDRAITVGRAVGTVLMDGVSITNGVAVVFDVPAMLPGALRIELRNCVCDGGAQIYVRGYSGEPASDRSLEVSVTGLSGSYCSLVFMHSLPARTNVTVRDSTIVTPGPMRYSQLSGLTDAVASPLVLHAISLLQTQLRVSNTVLRSLHAGGSAVHVGGGVDLLSSAVVLDGVSLEASGGPTASAMHVASSSRLSLQSHSVFSVTNVSVVSSSGGTVLGERLALFDSVLRFVRVEGSVASSLVRCDGGTVGVGGWLELRDVWAVGEASSVASLSGVTLSGGTVSIARCAATGATLVSGPTITSGVVSVQCNRAGGRVLRSRDEYRMAGLPSVSVVPCDGCAAALACFDVLTASFSDCVCSCRAGGVGEACLPFDVPPARAGGGGGDAAEGCVSGVTLTESVTVGGWRATACFDSVVFSGPITVGVDLRLMDAFADALNVTLRHCVLAGGAQLRIGGLGESTARLMPHALVNMTNVTSLEGTIVLHGAIPPNSSVLLANSTLRATVGGSQYVPTTPGHEESRYGPALVLDGVRLLSTRFVMTRLSLVCGGGLCAAILVERGFVANLSSVFYMDNCVLMSRTHVMYAFGSDLLVGGGSVFSVQNSSWSAPSTEYYKGACVLGDVVVDGGSVLQVVSSTFRLGFAMLMATTLTVTGGSWLVHRDNEFRAAYVVYVANYYGVAFRDQSVWSILDNTFTYGSYSSTIANMTSNWSPPSDARPTIYGVCNEARGSPVTNYQYDLNIGVPVTVLDCGACTVDAVCFAARTSSISGCECVCAAGGHGDTCLPAAVPDGLGPLPLPDAKDTEVRCVHGGSISSVDDPDPGVRGLCFVNVTFTAAIVLDLSRFDAPQQTLNITLLQCVLIGLSIKGSGARVHVNVTSS
;
A
#
# COMPACT_ATOMS: atom_id res chain seq x y z
N MET A 1 31.59 -0.71 12.88
CA MET A 1 33.06 -0.65 12.80
C MET A 1 33.45 -0.37 11.37
N VAL A 2 33.56 0.91 10.99
CA VAL A 2 34.18 1.34 9.73
C VAL A 2 34.93 2.61 10.08
N ASP A 3 36.24 2.55 9.94
CA ASP A 3 37.20 3.54 10.41
C ASP A 3 37.13 4.84 9.60
N GLY A 4 36.90 5.95 10.31
CA GLY A 4 37.06 7.30 9.80
C GLY A 4 38.54 7.66 9.71
N ALA A 5 39.14 7.49 8.53
CA ALA A 5 40.47 7.99 8.24
C ALA A 5 40.41 9.49 7.92
N SER A 6 40.78 10.29 8.92
CA SER A 6 41.04 11.73 8.82
C SER A 6 42.26 12.00 7.92
N ALA A 7 42.03 12.51 6.71
CA ALA A 7 43.09 13.09 5.88
C ALA A 7 43.19 14.59 6.15
N THR A 8 43.98 14.95 7.16
CA THR A 8 44.48 16.30 7.40
C THR A 8 45.56 16.63 6.37
N HIS A 9 45.29 17.53 5.43
CA HIS A 9 46.33 18.16 4.62
C HIS A 9 46.26 19.69 4.71
N HIS A 10 47.13 20.17 5.60
CA HIS A 10 47.87 21.42 5.60
C HIS A 10 47.42 22.57 4.68
N GLU A 11 46.91 23.60 5.36
CA GLU A 11 46.94 25.00 4.94
C GLU A 11 48.38 25.49 4.68
N SER A 12 48.56 26.25 3.60
CA SER A 12 49.70 27.15 3.42
C SER A 12 49.16 28.57 3.13
N PRO A 13 49.50 29.58 3.97
CA PRO A 13 48.98 30.94 3.86
C PRO A 13 49.99 31.87 3.18
N VAL A 14 49.66 32.40 2.00
CA VAL A 14 50.36 33.55 1.39
C VAL A 14 49.34 34.39 0.63
N GLY A 15 49.22 35.68 0.98
CA GLY A 15 48.48 36.65 0.19
C GLY A 15 47.55 37.57 0.97
N SER A 16 48.09 38.19 2.02
CA SER A 16 47.52 39.31 2.74
C SER A 16 47.40 40.57 1.87
N CYS A 17 46.36 41.36 2.19
CA CYS A 17 46.22 42.81 1.97
C CYS A 17 46.07 43.36 0.54
N LEU A 18 44.85 43.80 0.22
CA LEU A 18 44.58 45.15 -0.31
C LEU A 18 43.11 45.49 -0.06
N GLY A 19 42.85 46.04 1.12
CA GLY A 19 41.57 46.60 1.50
C GLY A 19 41.40 48.06 1.03
N LEU A 20 40.15 48.38 0.70
CA LEU A 20 39.49 49.67 0.82
C LEU A 20 40.21 50.92 0.30
N TRP A 21 39.86 51.37 -0.90
CA TRP A 21 39.82 52.81 -1.23
C TRP A 21 38.71 53.05 -2.25
N MET A 22 37.62 53.71 -1.84
CA MET A 22 36.84 54.60 -2.71
C MET A 22 35.86 55.41 -1.85
N ARG A 23 36.33 56.57 -1.38
CA ARG A 23 35.52 57.60 -0.73
C ARG A 23 35.32 58.75 -1.71
N SER A 24 34.11 59.29 -1.70
CA SER A 24 33.53 60.35 -2.53
C SER A 24 34.44 61.56 -2.79
N ALA A 25 34.50 62.01 -4.05
CA ALA A 25 34.98 63.32 -4.45
C ALA A 25 33.81 64.18 -4.95
N VAL A 26 33.30 65.06 -4.08
CA VAL A 26 32.50 66.24 -4.45
C VAL A 26 33.39 67.44 -4.18
N GLY A 27 33.85 68.10 -5.24
CA GLY A 27 34.79 69.22 -5.13
C GLY A 27 34.77 70.05 -6.40
N ALA A 28 33.98 71.12 -6.38
CA ALA A 28 33.84 72.11 -7.42
C ALA A 28 35.16 72.87 -7.69
N CYS A 29 35.41 73.22 -8.95
CA CYS A 29 35.86 74.56 -9.36
C CYS A 29 35.98 74.69 -10.90
N PRO A 30 35.38 75.72 -11.51
CA PRO A 30 35.48 76.00 -12.95
C PRO A 30 36.59 77.04 -13.20
N ARG A 31 37.59 76.71 -14.03
CA ARG A 31 38.50 77.71 -14.58
C ARG A 31 38.85 77.46 -16.05
N SER A 32 38.40 78.43 -16.85
CA SER A 32 39.10 79.07 -17.97
C SER A 32 39.51 78.28 -19.22
N ARG A 33 38.84 78.67 -20.30
CA ARG A 33 39.38 79.18 -21.59
C ARG A 33 40.16 78.20 -22.48
N HIS A 34 39.45 77.76 -23.52
CA HIS A 34 39.83 77.83 -24.93
C HIS A 34 41.32 78.01 -25.25
N CYS A 35 42.00 76.95 -25.70
CA CYS A 35 42.95 77.00 -26.81
C CYS A 35 43.54 75.63 -27.23
N VAL A 36 42.76 74.56 -27.41
CA VAL A 36 43.23 73.39 -28.20
C VAL A 36 42.03 72.72 -28.90
N ARG A 37 41.54 73.32 -29.99
CA ARG A 37 40.39 72.78 -30.77
C ARG A 37 40.77 71.97 -32.01
N SER A 38 42.06 71.73 -32.29
CA SER A 38 42.47 71.01 -33.51
C SER A 38 43.27 69.71 -33.31
N ARG A 39 43.61 69.31 -32.08
CA ARG A 39 44.24 68.00 -31.81
C ARG A 39 43.33 66.96 -31.14
N ALA A 40 42.19 67.38 -30.59
CA ALA A 40 41.25 66.45 -29.96
C ALA A 40 40.43 65.63 -30.98
N ILE A 41 40.14 66.19 -32.17
CA ILE A 41 39.29 65.51 -33.15
C ILE A 41 40.01 64.30 -33.78
N THR A 42 41.33 64.34 -33.93
CA THR A 42 42.11 63.21 -34.44
C THR A 42 42.27 62.11 -33.40
N ALA A 43 42.54 62.44 -32.13
CA ALA A 43 42.64 61.44 -31.06
C ALA A 43 41.32 60.71 -30.81
N VAL A 44 40.19 61.43 -30.82
CA VAL A 44 38.86 60.83 -30.66
C VAL A 44 38.52 59.95 -31.87
N ARG A 45 38.88 60.35 -33.10
CA ARG A 45 38.66 59.49 -34.27
C ARG A 45 39.51 58.22 -34.23
N VAL A 46 40.77 58.28 -33.83
CA VAL A 46 41.61 57.07 -33.72
C VAL A 46 41.09 56.14 -32.62
N ALA A 47 40.67 56.70 -31.47
CA ALA A 47 40.04 55.90 -30.41
C ALA A 47 38.71 55.28 -30.89
N LEU A 48 37.88 56.03 -31.60
CA LEU A 48 36.62 55.53 -32.15
C LEU A 48 36.86 54.45 -33.21
N PHE A 49 37.87 54.61 -34.07
CA PHE A 49 38.27 53.60 -35.05
C PHE A 49 38.84 52.35 -34.37
N PHE A 50 39.59 52.49 -33.28
CA PHE A 50 40.07 51.34 -32.50
C PHE A 50 38.91 50.60 -31.83
N VAL A 51 37.94 51.32 -31.28
CA VAL A 51 36.73 50.72 -30.69
C VAL A 51 35.87 50.07 -31.78
N LEU A 52 35.67 50.71 -32.93
CA LEU A 52 34.96 50.14 -34.08
C LEU A 52 35.70 48.94 -34.67
N ALA A 53 37.03 48.95 -34.71
CA ALA A 53 37.84 47.81 -35.15
C ALA A 53 37.78 46.66 -34.13
N LEU A 54 37.73 46.94 -32.83
CA LEU A 54 37.49 45.92 -31.80
C LEU A 54 36.08 45.34 -31.88
N VAL A 55 35.06 46.17 -32.14
CA VAL A 55 33.67 45.72 -32.37
C VAL A 55 33.57 44.93 -33.68
N ALA A 56 34.25 45.37 -34.73
CA ALA A 56 34.29 44.67 -36.02
C ALA A 56 35.10 43.38 -35.93
N ALA A 57 36.20 43.34 -35.19
CA ALA A 57 36.96 42.12 -34.91
C ALA A 57 36.15 41.14 -34.05
N ALA A 58 35.36 41.65 -33.10
CA ALA A 58 34.39 40.82 -32.38
C ALA A 58 33.26 40.31 -33.29
N ALA A 59 32.83 41.09 -34.28
CA ALA A 59 31.85 40.67 -35.28
C ALA A 59 32.42 39.73 -36.36
N TRP A 60 33.73 39.80 -36.64
CA TRP A 60 34.43 38.96 -37.62
C TRP A 60 35.01 37.68 -37.02
N MET A 61 34.83 37.45 -35.72
CA MET A 61 35.03 36.14 -35.09
C MET A 61 33.82 35.25 -35.38
N SER A 62 33.51 35.01 -36.66
CA SER A 62 32.43 34.10 -37.11
C SER A 62 32.83 32.62 -37.02
N ALA A 63 34.06 32.32 -36.57
CA ALA A 63 34.53 30.97 -36.29
C ALA A 63 34.77 30.72 -34.78
N VAL A 64 33.92 31.29 -33.92
CA VAL A 64 33.87 30.88 -32.50
C VAL A 64 33.41 29.43 -32.49
N HIS A 65 34.39 28.53 -32.33
CA HIS A 65 34.15 27.12 -32.11
C HIS A 65 33.20 27.01 -30.92
N ALA A 66 32.10 26.28 -31.08
CA ALA A 66 31.13 26.09 -30.00
C ALA A 66 31.85 25.54 -28.77
N VAL A 67 31.93 26.34 -27.69
CA VAL A 67 32.59 25.88 -26.47
C VAL A 67 31.66 24.88 -25.80
N VAL A 68 32.20 23.68 -25.55
CA VAL A 68 31.55 22.65 -24.76
C VAL A 68 32.02 22.80 -23.31
N LEU A 69 31.13 23.23 -22.43
CA LEU A 69 31.39 23.21 -20.99
C LEU A 69 31.15 21.80 -20.46
N ARG A 70 32.22 21.10 -20.07
CA ARG A 70 32.13 19.75 -19.50
C ARG A 70 32.66 19.74 -18.07
N LEU A 71 31.80 19.41 -17.12
CA LEU A 71 32.14 19.22 -15.71
C LEU A 71 31.84 17.78 -15.34
N ARG A 72 32.85 17.07 -14.84
CA ARG A 72 32.76 15.67 -14.42
C ARG A 72 33.24 15.56 -12.99
N GLY A 73 32.37 15.14 -12.09
CA GLY A 73 32.67 15.15 -10.65
C GLY A 73 32.84 16.56 -10.09
N GLY A 74 33.37 16.61 -8.87
CA GLY A 74 33.69 17.86 -8.18
C GLY A 74 32.49 18.55 -7.53
N THR A 75 32.76 19.68 -6.90
CA THR A 75 31.78 20.46 -6.14
C THR A 75 31.69 21.88 -6.68
N VAL A 76 30.46 22.36 -6.91
CA VAL A 76 30.11 23.74 -7.22
C VAL A 76 29.53 24.34 -5.95
N ASP A 77 30.32 25.19 -5.30
CA ASP A 77 30.00 25.85 -4.03
C ASP A 77 29.92 27.38 -4.16
N ARG A 78 30.04 27.89 -5.40
CA ARG A 78 29.85 29.29 -5.79
C ARG A 78 28.84 29.39 -6.92
N ALA A 79 28.09 30.48 -6.97
CA ALA A 79 27.10 30.70 -8.03
C ALA A 79 27.78 30.77 -9.40
N ILE A 80 27.22 30.07 -10.38
CA ILE A 80 27.73 30.01 -11.76
C ILE A 80 26.61 30.46 -12.70
N THR A 81 26.94 31.34 -13.63
CA THR A 81 26.07 31.65 -14.77
C THR A 81 26.76 31.21 -16.05
N VAL A 82 26.20 30.19 -16.70
CA VAL A 82 26.67 29.65 -17.98
C VAL A 82 25.92 30.36 -19.10
N GLY A 83 26.66 30.98 -20.00
CA GLY A 83 26.10 31.72 -21.13
C GLY A 83 27.14 31.91 -22.23
N ARG A 84 27.84 33.04 -22.20
CA ARG A 84 28.69 33.52 -23.30
C ARG A 84 29.61 32.45 -23.88
N ALA A 85 29.59 32.32 -25.21
CA ALA A 85 30.39 31.41 -26.02
C ALA A 85 30.16 29.90 -25.79
N VAL A 86 29.20 29.50 -24.95
CA VAL A 86 28.86 28.09 -24.71
C VAL A 86 27.73 27.66 -25.62
N GLY A 87 27.91 26.54 -26.33
CA GLY A 87 26.87 25.89 -27.15
C GLY A 87 26.38 24.57 -26.57
N THR A 88 27.19 23.92 -25.73
CA THR A 88 26.85 22.65 -25.09
C THR A 88 27.34 22.64 -23.65
N VAL A 89 26.51 22.16 -22.73
CA VAL A 89 26.83 21.95 -21.32
C VAL A 89 26.62 20.48 -20.99
N LEU A 90 27.62 19.86 -20.37
CA LEU A 90 27.54 18.52 -19.80
C LEU A 90 28.08 18.53 -18.38
N MET A 91 27.19 18.38 -17.40
CA MET A 91 27.52 18.15 -16.00
C MET A 91 27.23 16.68 -15.66
N ASP A 92 28.21 15.97 -15.12
CA ASP A 92 28.11 14.53 -14.85
C ASP A 92 28.75 14.22 -13.49
N GLY A 93 27.95 13.80 -12.50
CA GLY A 93 28.45 13.53 -11.15
C GLY A 93 28.84 14.77 -10.34
N VAL A 94 28.37 15.96 -10.71
CA VAL A 94 28.72 17.23 -10.05
C VAL A 94 27.86 17.43 -8.80
N SER A 95 28.48 17.81 -7.68
CA SER A 95 27.79 18.18 -6.44
C SER A 95 27.60 19.70 -6.37
N ILE A 96 26.37 20.20 -6.22
CA ILE A 96 26.04 21.62 -6.11
C ILE A 96 25.55 21.87 -4.68
N THR A 97 26.20 22.77 -3.94
CA THR A 97 25.95 22.93 -2.50
C THR A 97 26.01 24.40 -2.05
N ASN A 98 25.96 24.68 -0.76
CA ASN A 98 26.06 26.02 -0.16
C ASN A 98 25.00 27.02 -0.65
N GLY A 99 23.82 26.54 -1.02
CA GLY A 99 22.70 27.42 -1.42
C GLY A 99 22.92 28.15 -2.75
N VAL A 100 23.89 27.72 -3.56
CA VAL A 100 24.27 28.45 -4.76
C VAL A 100 23.30 28.23 -5.92
N ALA A 101 23.21 29.24 -6.78
CA ALA A 101 22.47 29.19 -8.02
C ALA A 101 23.39 28.84 -9.19
N VAL A 102 23.07 27.76 -9.90
CA VAL A 102 23.62 27.43 -11.22
C VAL A 102 22.61 27.88 -12.26
N VAL A 103 22.96 28.86 -13.08
CA VAL A 103 22.06 29.48 -14.06
C VAL A 103 22.56 29.20 -15.47
N PHE A 104 21.77 28.45 -16.25
CA PHE A 104 21.96 28.33 -17.69
C PHE A 104 21.17 29.44 -18.38
N ASP A 105 21.86 30.52 -18.74
CA ASP A 105 21.28 31.70 -19.37
C ASP A 105 21.26 31.51 -20.90
N VAL A 106 20.19 30.90 -21.38
CA VAL A 106 20.01 30.51 -22.80
C VAL A 106 20.14 31.70 -23.76
N PRO A 107 19.57 32.89 -23.46
CA PRO A 107 19.80 34.09 -24.27
C PRO A 107 21.29 34.48 -24.41
N ALA A 108 22.10 34.25 -23.37
CA ALA A 108 23.53 34.58 -23.37
C ALA A 108 24.41 33.50 -24.03
N MET A 109 23.86 32.30 -24.30
CA MET A 109 24.55 31.22 -25.01
C MET A 109 24.71 31.50 -26.51
N LEU A 110 25.53 30.69 -27.19
CA LEU A 110 25.75 30.81 -28.64
C LEU A 110 24.44 30.72 -29.43
N PRO A 111 24.32 31.45 -30.56
CA PRO A 111 23.23 31.23 -31.51
C PRO A 111 23.24 29.82 -32.10
N GLY A 112 22.06 29.28 -32.42
CA GLY A 112 21.89 27.97 -33.04
C GLY A 112 21.36 26.89 -32.09
N ALA A 113 21.77 25.65 -32.32
CA ALA A 113 21.34 24.48 -31.54
C ALA A 113 22.11 24.39 -30.22
N LEU A 114 21.39 24.41 -29.11
CA LEU A 114 21.92 24.38 -27.75
C LEU A 114 21.61 23.05 -27.07
N ARG A 115 22.53 22.58 -26.23
CA ARG A 115 22.33 21.37 -25.44
C ARG A 115 22.80 21.56 -24.00
N ILE A 116 21.94 21.23 -23.04
CA ILE A 116 22.23 21.26 -21.61
C ILE A 116 21.94 19.87 -21.05
N GLU A 117 22.95 19.22 -20.48
CA GLU A 117 22.84 17.86 -20.00
C GLU A 117 23.41 17.73 -18.58
N LEU A 118 22.57 17.30 -17.64
CA LEU A 118 22.92 17.04 -16.24
C LEU A 118 22.69 15.56 -15.98
N ARG A 119 23.75 14.83 -15.59
CA ARG A 119 23.71 13.39 -15.30
C ARG A 119 24.21 13.13 -13.89
N ASN A 120 23.48 12.34 -13.11
CA ASN A 120 23.89 11.88 -11.78
C ASN A 120 24.41 13.00 -10.87
N CYS A 121 23.88 14.22 -11.03
CA CYS A 121 24.30 15.36 -10.25
C CYS A 121 23.62 15.32 -8.88
N VAL A 122 24.30 15.87 -7.88
CA VAL A 122 23.78 15.97 -6.52
C VAL A 122 23.57 17.43 -6.18
N CYS A 123 22.42 17.81 -5.65
CA CYS A 123 22.18 19.18 -5.20
C CYS A 123 21.70 19.22 -3.74
N ASP A 124 22.35 20.05 -2.92
CA ASP A 124 22.07 20.12 -1.48
C ASP A 124 22.28 21.55 -0.94
N GLY A 125 21.99 21.75 0.35
CA GLY A 125 22.21 23.01 1.06
C GLY A 125 21.35 24.15 0.55
N GLY A 126 20.20 23.87 -0.08
CA GLY A 126 19.34 24.87 -0.72
C GLY A 126 19.83 25.31 -2.10
N ALA A 127 20.63 24.49 -2.78
CA ALA A 127 21.12 24.75 -4.13
C ALA A 127 19.96 24.85 -5.15
N GLN A 128 20.16 25.69 -6.16
CA GLN A 128 19.15 26.01 -7.16
C GLN A 128 19.71 25.89 -8.57
N ILE A 129 19.01 25.19 -9.45
CA ILE A 129 19.40 25.00 -10.84
C ILE A 129 18.37 25.69 -11.72
N TYR A 130 18.81 26.67 -12.51
CA TYR A 130 17.96 27.49 -13.36
C TYR A 130 18.24 27.23 -14.83
N VAL A 131 17.19 26.99 -15.61
CA VAL A 131 17.20 27.16 -17.07
C VAL A 131 16.41 28.41 -17.39
N ARG A 132 17.12 29.47 -17.80
CA ARG A 132 16.54 30.78 -18.07
C ARG A 132 16.38 30.98 -19.57
N GLY A 133 15.14 31.19 -20.01
CA GLY A 133 14.77 31.60 -21.36
C GLY A 133 14.69 33.13 -21.56
N TYR A 134 14.02 33.53 -22.63
CA TYR A 134 13.78 34.91 -23.05
C TYR A 134 12.59 35.51 -22.31
N SER A 135 12.72 36.72 -21.77
CA SER A 135 11.66 37.40 -21.02
C SER A 135 10.43 37.80 -21.86
N GLY A 136 10.45 37.59 -23.18
CA GLY A 136 9.36 37.87 -24.12
C GLY A 136 9.01 36.63 -24.95
N GLU A 137 8.75 36.80 -26.23
CA GLU A 137 8.40 35.68 -27.11
C GLU A 137 9.54 34.67 -27.29
N PRO A 138 9.24 33.36 -27.45
CA PRO A 138 10.21 32.33 -27.81
C PRO A 138 11.04 32.69 -29.06
N ALA A 139 12.36 32.54 -28.97
CA ALA A 139 13.23 32.68 -30.14
C ALA A 139 13.00 31.52 -31.13
N SER A 140 12.74 31.82 -32.40
CA SER A 140 12.42 30.83 -33.45
C SER A 140 13.63 30.40 -34.30
N ASP A 141 14.75 31.12 -34.19
CA ASP A 141 16.02 30.88 -34.89
C ASP A 141 16.95 29.92 -34.14
N ARG A 142 16.51 29.37 -33.00
CA ARG A 142 17.29 28.48 -32.13
C ARG A 142 16.50 27.23 -31.74
N SER A 143 17.22 26.19 -31.36
CA SER A 143 16.66 24.99 -30.73
C SER A 143 17.42 24.68 -29.44
N LEU A 144 16.76 24.09 -28.46
CA LEU A 144 17.35 23.73 -27.18
C LEU A 144 16.97 22.31 -26.79
N GLU A 145 17.95 21.53 -26.38
CA GLU A 145 17.76 20.22 -25.76
C GLU A 145 18.24 20.27 -24.32
N VAL A 146 17.34 20.05 -23.36
CA VAL A 146 17.66 19.95 -21.93
C VAL A 146 17.39 18.53 -21.45
N SER A 147 18.39 17.92 -20.84
CA SER A 147 18.29 16.57 -20.27
C SER A 147 18.82 16.60 -18.84
N VAL A 148 17.97 16.23 -17.88
CA VAL A 148 18.32 16.06 -16.47
C VAL A 148 18.03 14.62 -16.09
N THR A 149 19.05 13.85 -15.76
CA THR A 149 18.91 12.42 -15.45
C THR A 149 19.65 12.09 -14.16
N GLY A 150 19.02 11.37 -13.23
CA GLY A 150 19.69 10.99 -11.99
C GLY A 150 19.97 12.17 -11.06
N LEU A 151 19.22 13.27 -11.13
CA LEU A 151 19.40 14.39 -10.21
C LEU A 151 18.90 13.98 -8.82
N SER A 152 19.78 14.01 -7.83
CA SER A 152 19.46 13.66 -6.45
C SER A 152 19.70 14.85 -5.54
N GLY A 153 18.72 15.24 -4.72
CA GLY A 153 18.93 16.34 -3.78
C GLY A 153 18.07 16.27 -2.54
N SER A 154 18.70 16.48 -1.38
CA SER A 154 18.02 16.49 -0.08
C SER A 154 17.47 17.87 0.29
N TYR A 155 18.06 18.94 -0.26
CA TYR A 155 17.56 20.31 -0.20
C TYR A 155 17.92 21.08 -1.47
N CYS A 156 17.03 21.01 -2.47
CA CYS A 156 17.31 21.48 -3.82
C CYS A 156 16.05 22.01 -4.53
N SER A 157 16.21 22.83 -5.56
CA SER A 157 15.13 23.26 -6.46
C SER A 157 15.61 23.37 -7.91
N LEU A 158 14.84 22.82 -8.84
CA LEU A 158 15.01 22.94 -10.29
C LEU A 158 13.98 23.94 -10.83
N VAL A 159 14.45 24.95 -11.54
CA VAL A 159 13.65 26.09 -11.97
C VAL A 159 13.75 26.28 -13.47
N PHE A 160 12.62 26.24 -14.15
CA PHE A 160 12.48 26.71 -15.53
C PHE A 160 11.79 28.07 -15.51
N MET A 161 12.40 29.05 -16.14
CA MET A 161 11.88 30.41 -16.13
C MET A 161 11.95 31.06 -17.51
N HIS A 162 10.95 31.91 -17.80
CA HIS A 162 10.84 32.61 -19.08
C HIS A 162 10.65 31.68 -20.29
N SER A 163 10.56 32.26 -21.48
CA SER A 163 10.23 31.56 -22.72
C SER A 163 11.45 30.84 -23.29
N LEU A 164 11.40 29.50 -23.33
CA LEU A 164 12.43 28.71 -24.00
C LEU A 164 12.35 28.92 -25.52
N PRO A 165 13.43 28.70 -26.29
CA PRO A 165 13.38 28.73 -27.75
C PRO A 165 12.26 27.85 -28.31
N ALA A 166 11.74 28.19 -29.48
CA ALA A 166 10.78 27.32 -30.15
C ALA A 166 11.42 25.95 -30.45
N ARG A 167 10.61 24.87 -30.50
CA ARG A 167 11.10 23.51 -30.78
C ARG A 167 12.14 23.03 -29.76
N THR A 168 11.94 23.39 -28.49
CA THR A 168 12.75 22.91 -27.38
C THR A 168 12.25 21.55 -26.90
N ASN A 169 13.16 20.69 -26.47
CA ASN A 169 12.85 19.46 -25.76
C ASN A 169 13.51 19.49 -24.38
N VAL A 170 12.71 19.40 -23.32
CA VAL A 170 13.16 19.30 -21.94
C VAL A 170 12.75 17.94 -21.39
N THR A 171 13.70 17.20 -20.84
CA THR A 171 13.48 15.92 -20.17
C THR A 171 14.10 15.93 -18.78
N VAL A 172 13.31 15.58 -17.76
CA VAL A 172 13.77 15.34 -16.39
C VAL A 172 13.37 13.93 -16.03
N ARG A 173 14.33 13.05 -15.72
CA ARG A 173 14.00 11.67 -15.39
C ARG A 173 14.89 11.02 -14.34
N ASP A 174 14.39 9.94 -13.75
CA ASP A 174 15.12 9.09 -12.80
C ASP A 174 15.72 9.91 -11.65
N SER A 175 14.97 10.90 -11.17
CA SER A 175 15.47 11.94 -10.25
C SER A 175 14.68 11.95 -8.94
N THR A 176 15.33 12.38 -7.86
CA THR A 176 14.70 12.57 -6.54
C THR A 176 15.09 13.93 -6.00
N ILE A 177 14.15 14.88 -5.98
CA ILE A 177 14.40 16.27 -5.59
C ILE A 177 13.53 16.59 -4.37
N VAL A 178 14.19 16.91 -3.26
CA VAL A 178 13.55 17.24 -1.99
C VAL A 178 13.80 18.71 -1.64
N THR A 179 12.76 19.40 -1.19
CA THR A 179 12.83 20.78 -0.69
C THR A 179 12.20 20.85 0.71
N PRO A 180 12.99 20.62 1.77
CA PRO A 180 12.47 20.54 3.14
C PRO A 180 12.14 21.90 3.75
N GLY A 181 12.70 22.98 3.21
CA GLY A 181 12.57 24.33 3.74
C GLY A 181 12.36 25.38 2.64
N PRO A 182 12.12 26.64 3.04
CA PRO A 182 11.89 27.74 2.10
C PRO A 182 13.12 27.98 1.22
N MET A 183 12.92 28.33 -0.04
CA MET A 183 13.99 28.69 -0.99
C MET A 183 13.97 30.20 -1.27
N ARG A 184 15.14 30.80 -1.44
CA ARG A 184 15.28 32.21 -1.87
C ARG A 184 15.55 32.27 -3.36
N TYR A 185 14.50 32.52 -4.15
CA TYR A 185 14.59 32.63 -5.60
C TYR A 185 15.10 34.01 -6.04
N SER A 186 16.37 34.33 -5.77
CA SER A 186 16.94 35.65 -6.10
C SER A 186 16.97 35.95 -7.60
N GLN A 187 16.82 34.93 -8.45
CA GLN A 187 16.80 35.07 -9.92
C GLN A 187 15.40 35.39 -10.47
N LEU A 188 14.33 35.27 -9.67
CA LEU A 188 12.94 35.50 -10.09
C LEU A 188 12.43 36.82 -9.51
N SER A 189 12.08 37.77 -10.38
CA SER A 189 11.36 38.98 -9.99
C SER A 189 9.87 38.69 -9.84
N GLY A 190 9.26 39.10 -8.72
CA GLY A 190 7.82 38.97 -8.48
C GLY A 190 7.38 37.74 -7.68
N LEU A 191 8.27 36.76 -7.48
CA LEU A 191 8.03 35.67 -6.52
C LEU A 191 8.43 36.14 -5.11
N THR A 192 7.53 36.87 -4.46
CA THR A 192 7.79 37.48 -3.13
C THR A 192 7.67 36.47 -2.00
N ASP A 193 6.82 35.47 -2.17
CA ASP A 193 6.57 34.47 -1.13
C ASP A 193 7.68 33.41 -1.14
N ALA A 194 8.07 32.98 0.06
CA ALA A 194 9.04 31.91 0.22
C ALA A 194 8.41 30.58 -0.24
N VAL A 195 8.70 30.18 -1.47
CA VAL A 195 8.23 28.92 -2.03
C VAL A 195 9.21 27.81 -1.65
N ALA A 196 8.70 26.72 -1.08
CA ALA A 196 9.45 25.49 -0.92
C ALA A 196 8.97 24.53 -2.01
N SER A 197 9.69 24.49 -3.14
CA SER A 197 9.31 23.63 -4.26
C SER A 197 10.49 23.00 -4.99
N PRO A 198 10.49 21.66 -5.15
CA PRO A 198 11.46 20.92 -5.94
C PRO A 198 11.50 21.32 -7.41
N LEU A 199 10.33 21.61 -8.01
CA LEU A 199 10.21 21.99 -9.41
C LEU A 199 9.39 23.28 -9.55
N VAL A 200 10.00 24.31 -10.10
CA VAL A 200 9.34 25.61 -10.33
C VAL A 200 9.27 25.93 -11.81
N LEU A 201 8.07 26.27 -12.29
CA LEU A 201 7.83 26.82 -13.62
C LEU A 201 7.39 28.28 -13.46
N HIS A 202 8.18 29.23 -13.95
CA HIS A 202 7.91 30.66 -13.74
C HIS A 202 7.88 31.48 -15.03
N ALA A 203 6.74 32.13 -15.31
CA ALA A 203 6.53 33.02 -16.45
C ALA A 203 6.94 32.38 -17.79
N ILE A 204 6.47 31.16 -18.06
CA ILE A 204 6.90 30.37 -19.21
C ILE A 204 5.90 30.53 -20.36
N SER A 205 6.39 30.92 -21.55
CA SER A 205 5.66 30.74 -22.81
C SER A 205 6.37 29.71 -23.66
N LEU A 206 5.69 28.61 -24.01
CA LEU A 206 6.22 27.51 -24.80
C LEU A 206 5.59 27.51 -26.20
N LEU A 207 6.45 27.47 -27.22
CA LEU A 207 6.05 27.35 -28.61
C LEU A 207 6.68 26.11 -29.25
N GLN A 208 5.85 25.20 -29.77
CA GLN A 208 6.33 23.95 -30.40
C GLN A 208 7.27 23.13 -29.48
N THR A 209 7.12 23.22 -28.17
CA THR A 209 8.08 22.72 -27.18
C THR A 209 7.48 21.59 -26.36
N GLN A 210 8.32 20.64 -25.93
CA GLN A 210 7.92 19.57 -25.02
C GLN A 210 8.73 19.64 -23.73
N LEU A 211 8.05 19.64 -22.58
CA LEU A 211 8.65 19.51 -21.25
C LEU A 211 8.10 18.24 -20.60
N ARG A 212 8.96 17.25 -20.38
CA ARG A 212 8.59 15.96 -19.79
C ARG A 212 9.36 15.71 -18.50
N VAL A 213 8.64 15.36 -17.45
CA VAL A 213 9.18 14.85 -16.19
C VAL A 213 8.70 13.42 -16.02
N SER A 214 9.61 12.47 -15.85
CA SER A 214 9.25 11.06 -15.76
C SER A 214 10.04 10.27 -14.73
N ASN A 215 9.46 9.25 -14.11
CA ASN A 215 10.12 8.40 -13.12
C ASN A 215 10.89 9.23 -12.05
N THR A 216 10.20 10.21 -11.46
CA THR A 216 10.84 11.23 -10.60
C THR A 216 10.04 11.41 -9.31
N VAL A 217 10.72 11.60 -8.19
CA VAL A 217 10.12 11.90 -6.89
C VAL A 217 10.37 13.37 -6.55
N LEU A 218 9.29 14.13 -6.36
CA LEU A 218 9.32 15.54 -5.96
C LEU A 218 8.67 15.66 -4.58
N ARG A 219 9.45 16.07 -3.58
CA ARG A 219 8.99 16.13 -2.19
C ARG A 219 9.22 17.50 -1.56
N SER A 220 8.15 18.10 -1.04
CA SER A 220 8.19 19.31 -0.22
C SER A 220 7.76 18.99 1.22
N LEU A 221 8.57 19.37 2.20
CA LEU A 221 8.26 19.15 3.63
C LEU A 221 7.91 20.43 4.39
N HIS A 222 8.04 21.59 3.75
CA HIS A 222 7.78 22.88 4.40
C HIS A 222 6.29 23.24 4.39
N ALA A 223 5.82 23.91 5.44
CA ALA A 223 4.47 24.43 5.51
C ALA A 223 4.16 25.39 4.35
N GLY A 224 3.03 25.17 3.68
CA GLY A 224 2.65 25.90 2.46
C GLY A 224 3.48 25.55 1.22
N GLY A 225 4.40 24.59 1.31
CA GLY A 225 5.22 24.16 0.18
C GLY A 225 4.46 23.32 -0.85
N SER A 226 5.05 23.15 -2.03
CA SER A 226 4.45 22.35 -3.11
C SER A 226 5.48 21.57 -3.91
N ALA A 227 5.15 20.35 -4.33
CA ALA A 227 6.10 19.52 -5.09
C ALA A 227 6.40 20.11 -6.49
N VAL A 228 5.38 20.71 -7.11
CA VAL A 228 5.49 21.53 -8.33
C VAL A 228 4.83 22.88 -8.12
N HIS A 229 5.55 23.97 -8.34
CA HIS A 229 5.02 25.32 -8.26
C HIS A 229 5.01 26.00 -9.63
N VAL A 230 3.88 26.64 -9.97
CA VAL A 230 3.71 27.41 -11.19
C VAL A 230 3.36 28.85 -10.82
N GLY A 231 4.21 29.79 -11.25
CA GLY A 231 4.03 31.23 -10.99
C GLY A 231 4.30 32.08 -12.23
N GLY A 232 3.86 33.34 -12.22
CA GLY A 232 4.08 34.29 -13.33
C GLY A 232 3.30 34.00 -14.63
N GLY A 233 2.60 32.88 -14.70
CA GLY A 233 1.85 32.43 -15.88
C GLY A 233 2.57 31.34 -16.68
N VAL A 234 1.78 30.46 -17.29
CA VAL A 234 2.23 29.45 -18.26
C VAL A 234 1.32 29.48 -19.47
N ASP A 235 1.88 29.76 -20.64
CA ASP A 235 1.19 29.75 -21.92
C ASP A 235 1.79 28.64 -22.82
N LEU A 236 0.97 27.66 -23.18
CA LEU A 236 1.34 26.60 -24.12
C LEU A 236 0.70 26.88 -25.48
N LEU A 237 1.54 27.07 -26.50
CA LEU A 237 1.14 27.23 -27.89
C LEU A 237 1.72 26.09 -28.73
N SER A 238 0.86 25.18 -29.20
CA SER A 238 1.26 23.92 -29.83
C SER A 238 2.39 23.24 -29.07
N SER A 239 2.24 23.07 -27.75
CA SER A 239 3.30 22.59 -26.85
C SER A 239 2.77 21.56 -25.86
N ALA A 240 3.67 20.78 -25.26
CA ALA A 240 3.32 19.74 -24.30
C ALA A 240 4.06 19.90 -22.97
N VAL A 241 3.34 19.74 -21.86
CA VAL A 241 3.90 19.51 -20.52
C VAL A 241 3.38 18.17 -20.02
N VAL A 242 4.29 17.24 -19.71
CA VAL A 242 3.96 15.85 -19.39
C VAL A 242 4.63 15.43 -18.09
N LEU A 243 3.85 15.05 -17.09
CA LEU A 243 4.31 14.37 -15.88
C LEU A 243 3.91 12.89 -15.99
N ASP A 244 4.88 11.97 -15.96
CA ASP A 244 4.65 10.53 -16.19
C ASP A 244 5.42 9.63 -15.22
N GLY A 245 4.72 8.92 -14.34
CA GLY A 245 5.41 8.09 -13.33
C GLY A 245 6.09 8.96 -12.28
N VAL A 246 5.40 10.00 -11.79
CA VAL A 246 5.94 10.98 -10.84
C VAL A 246 5.27 10.81 -9.48
N SER A 247 6.06 10.83 -8.40
CA SER A 247 5.53 10.95 -7.03
C SER A 247 5.57 12.41 -6.59
N LEU A 248 4.42 12.96 -6.22
CA LEU A 248 4.26 14.32 -5.73
C LEU A 248 3.90 14.30 -4.25
N GLU A 249 4.84 14.69 -3.40
CA GLU A 249 4.69 14.63 -1.94
C GLU A 249 4.79 16.02 -1.31
N ALA A 250 3.76 16.42 -0.55
CA ALA A 250 3.68 17.72 0.10
C ALA A 250 3.12 17.59 1.53
N SER A 251 4.00 17.38 2.51
CA SER A 251 3.61 17.05 3.91
C SER A 251 3.74 18.20 4.90
N GLY A 252 3.82 19.44 4.40
CA GLY A 252 4.07 20.63 5.23
C GLY A 252 2.94 21.10 6.14
N GLY A 253 1.77 20.46 6.11
CA GLY A 253 0.58 20.90 6.85
C GLY A 253 -0.54 21.46 5.95
N PRO A 254 -1.54 22.16 6.53
CA PRO A 254 -2.85 22.36 5.90
C PRO A 254 -2.85 23.26 4.66
N THR A 255 -1.76 23.95 4.36
CA THR A 255 -1.60 24.79 3.16
C THR A 255 -0.73 24.16 2.08
N ALA A 256 -0.18 22.96 2.31
CA ALA A 256 0.69 22.28 1.36
C ALA A 256 -0.10 21.64 0.21
N SER A 257 0.47 21.64 -1.00
CA SER A 257 -0.19 21.05 -2.17
C SER A 257 0.76 20.32 -3.08
N ALA A 258 0.34 19.22 -3.71
CA ALA A 258 1.21 18.48 -4.63
C ALA A 258 1.62 19.32 -5.85
N MET A 259 0.68 20.03 -6.48
CA MET A 259 0.98 21.02 -7.51
C MET A 259 0.20 22.30 -7.24
N HIS A 260 0.84 23.44 -7.39
CA HIS A 260 0.23 24.74 -7.13
C HIS A 260 0.48 25.74 -8.26
N VAL A 261 -0.57 26.11 -8.98
CA VAL A 261 -0.61 27.30 -9.82
C VAL A 261 -1.06 28.47 -8.96
N ALA A 262 -0.22 29.50 -8.83
CA ALA A 262 -0.56 30.70 -8.08
C ALA A 262 -1.85 31.35 -8.63
N SER A 263 -2.76 31.79 -7.77
CA SER A 263 -4.09 32.28 -8.17
C SER A 263 -4.07 33.39 -9.22
N SER A 264 -3.09 34.30 -9.14
CA SER A 264 -2.89 35.40 -10.11
C SER A 264 -2.30 34.94 -11.44
N SER A 265 -1.74 33.72 -11.51
CA SER A 265 -1.08 33.18 -12.69
C SER A 265 -2.10 32.53 -13.63
N ARG A 266 -1.94 32.82 -14.92
CA ARG A 266 -2.74 32.17 -15.97
C ARG A 266 -2.11 30.83 -16.34
N LEU A 267 -2.94 29.80 -16.50
CA LEU A 267 -2.55 28.55 -17.16
C LEU A 267 -3.33 28.46 -18.47
N SER A 268 -2.67 28.77 -19.59
CA SER A 268 -3.30 28.79 -20.92
C SER A 268 -2.76 27.66 -21.79
N LEU A 269 -3.68 26.90 -22.39
CA LEU A 269 -3.39 25.88 -23.39
C LEU A 269 -4.14 26.23 -24.66
N GLN A 270 -3.39 26.47 -25.74
CA GLN A 270 -3.93 26.93 -27.02
C GLN A 270 -3.28 26.19 -28.20
N SER A 271 -3.99 26.17 -29.33
CA SER A 271 -3.48 25.70 -30.63
C SER A 271 -2.89 24.29 -30.58
N HIS A 272 -3.68 23.31 -30.15
CA HIS A 272 -3.27 21.89 -30.06
C HIS A 272 -2.15 21.66 -29.04
N SER A 273 -2.29 22.21 -27.84
CA SER A 273 -1.38 21.96 -26.72
C SER A 273 -1.89 20.84 -25.80
N VAL A 274 -0.99 20.26 -25.02
CA VAL A 274 -1.33 19.20 -24.05
C VAL A 274 -0.65 19.46 -22.70
N PHE A 275 -1.43 19.44 -21.61
CA PHE A 275 -0.90 19.28 -20.27
C PHE A 275 -1.39 17.94 -19.72
N SER A 276 -0.47 17.00 -19.51
CA SER A 276 -0.80 15.62 -19.14
C SER A 276 -0.13 15.23 -17.83
N VAL A 277 -0.94 14.78 -16.87
CA VAL A 277 -0.51 14.19 -15.61
C VAL A 277 -0.90 12.71 -15.66
N THR A 278 0.06 11.82 -15.86
CA THR A 278 -0.19 10.40 -16.07
C THR A 278 0.63 9.52 -15.10
N ASN A 279 0.03 8.46 -14.55
CA ASN A 279 0.70 7.55 -13.60
C ASN A 279 1.35 8.31 -12.43
N VAL A 280 0.58 9.17 -11.75
CA VAL A 280 1.10 10.02 -10.67
C VAL A 280 0.51 9.62 -9.33
N SER A 281 1.37 9.47 -8.33
CA SER A 281 0.96 9.30 -6.93
C SER A 281 1.04 10.63 -6.20
N VAL A 282 -0.01 10.98 -5.45
CA VAL A 282 -0.11 12.23 -4.71
C VAL A 282 -0.27 11.93 -3.22
N VAL A 283 0.64 12.47 -2.40
CA VAL A 283 0.51 12.48 -0.95
C VAL A 283 0.60 13.92 -0.49
N SER A 284 -0.51 14.50 -0.04
CA SER A 284 -0.54 15.90 0.37
C SER A 284 -1.39 16.11 1.61
N SER A 285 -0.90 16.95 2.52
CA SER A 285 -1.62 17.31 3.74
C SER A 285 -2.90 18.10 3.49
N SER A 286 -3.06 18.75 2.33
CA SER A 286 -4.34 19.40 1.99
C SER A 286 -4.75 19.28 0.52
N GLY A 287 -4.10 20.01 -0.38
CA GLY A 287 -4.49 20.10 -1.79
C GLY A 287 -3.75 19.09 -2.66
N GLY A 288 -4.44 18.50 -3.65
CA GLY A 288 -3.76 17.78 -4.71
C GLY A 288 -3.11 18.74 -5.70
N THR A 289 -3.71 18.86 -6.87
CA THR A 289 -3.28 19.73 -7.96
C THR A 289 -4.20 20.94 -8.04
N VAL A 290 -3.66 22.11 -7.72
CA VAL A 290 -4.39 23.39 -7.76
C VAL A 290 -4.01 24.11 -9.04
N LEU A 291 -5.00 24.35 -9.92
CA LEU A 291 -4.81 24.97 -11.23
C LEU A 291 -5.10 26.48 -11.25
N GLY A 292 -5.35 27.07 -10.08
CA GLY A 292 -5.56 28.50 -9.88
C GLY A 292 -6.94 28.98 -10.35
N GLU A 293 -7.05 30.29 -10.59
CA GLU A 293 -8.30 30.98 -10.91
C GLU A 293 -8.43 31.36 -12.41
N ARG A 294 -7.39 31.10 -13.20
CA ARG A 294 -7.25 31.64 -14.57
C ARG A 294 -6.87 30.57 -15.59
N LEU A 295 -7.58 29.43 -15.58
CA LEU A 295 -7.44 28.40 -16.61
C LEU A 295 -8.03 28.87 -17.95
N ALA A 296 -7.32 28.66 -19.06
CA ALA A 296 -7.82 28.91 -20.41
C ALA A 296 -7.47 27.74 -21.33
N LEU A 297 -8.47 26.90 -21.64
CA LEU A 297 -8.29 25.67 -22.44
C LEU A 297 -9.06 25.77 -23.75
N PHE A 298 -8.34 25.96 -24.88
CA PHE A 298 -8.92 26.14 -26.22
C PHE A 298 -8.16 25.29 -27.25
N ASP A 299 -8.89 24.54 -28.07
CA ASP A 299 -8.33 23.61 -29.07
C ASP A 299 -7.20 22.72 -28.54
N SER A 300 -7.25 22.34 -27.25
CA SER A 300 -6.15 21.74 -26.49
C SER A 300 -6.65 20.83 -25.38
N VAL A 301 -5.75 20.03 -24.79
CA VAL A 301 -6.09 18.97 -23.83
C VAL A 301 -5.42 19.19 -22.47
N LEU A 302 -6.21 19.16 -21.40
CA LEU A 302 -5.73 19.05 -20.02
C LEU A 302 -6.23 17.70 -19.48
N ARG A 303 -5.32 16.78 -19.14
CA ARG A 303 -5.70 15.43 -18.74
C ARG A 303 -4.98 14.93 -17.49
N PHE A 304 -5.73 14.22 -16.65
CA PHE A 304 -5.26 13.48 -15.48
C PHE A 304 -5.65 12.02 -15.66
N VAL A 305 -4.65 11.15 -15.80
CA VAL A 305 -4.83 9.73 -16.14
C VAL A 305 -4.07 8.86 -15.16
N ARG A 306 -4.73 7.95 -14.44
CA ARG A 306 -4.07 7.13 -13.38
C ARG A 306 -3.38 7.98 -12.34
N VAL A 307 -4.16 8.86 -11.72
CA VAL A 307 -3.70 9.71 -10.63
C VAL A 307 -4.36 9.22 -9.35
N GLU A 308 -3.57 8.67 -8.44
CA GLU A 308 -4.06 8.22 -7.14
C GLU A 308 -3.47 9.11 -6.06
N GLY A 309 -4.28 9.51 -5.08
CA GLY A 309 -3.71 10.23 -3.96
C GLY A 309 -4.56 10.34 -2.72
N SER A 310 -3.85 10.50 -1.61
CA SER A 310 -4.42 10.82 -0.31
C SER A 310 -4.28 12.33 -0.07
N VAL A 311 -5.43 13.01 -0.10
CA VAL A 311 -5.55 14.46 0.10
C VAL A 311 -6.72 14.74 1.03
N ALA A 312 -6.67 15.84 1.77
CA ALA A 312 -7.76 16.22 2.68
C ALA A 312 -8.98 16.82 1.96
N SER A 313 -8.83 17.18 0.67
CA SER A 313 -9.87 17.86 -0.12
C SER A 313 -10.02 17.25 -1.52
N SER A 314 -9.77 18.02 -2.59
CA SER A 314 -9.87 17.55 -3.97
C SER A 314 -8.49 17.23 -4.56
N LEU A 315 -8.39 16.13 -5.31
CA LEU A 315 -7.17 15.80 -6.05
C LEU A 315 -6.88 16.78 -7.18
N VAL A 316 -7.91 17.27 -7.87
CA VAL A 316 -7.80 18.31 -8.89
C VAL A 316 -8.70 19.47 -8.50
N ARG A 317 -8.16 20.68 -8.35
CA ARG A 317 -8.93 21.86 -7.96
C ARG A 317 -8.69 22.99 -8.93
N CYS A 318 -9.76 23.47 -9.55
CA CYS A 318 -9.77 24.62 -10.44
C CYS A 318 -10.76 25.65 -9.89
N ASP A 319 -10.23 26.77 -9.42
CA ASP A 319 -11.04 27.81 -8.77
C ASP A 319 -11.61 28.82 -9.77
N GLY A 320 -11.16 28.77 -11.03
CA GLY A 320 -11.61 29.69 -12.05
C GLY A 320 -11.07 29.37 -13.44
N GLY A 321 -11.74 29.92 -14.46
CA GLY A 321 -11.31 29.85 -15.85
C GLY A 321 -12.36 29.29 -16.80
N THR A 322 -11.93 28.96 -18.01
CA THR A 322 -12.82 28.51 -19.08
C THR A 322 -12.26 27.29 -19.82
N VAL A 323 -13.12 26.27 -19.97
CA VAL A 323 -12.93 25.19 -20.94
C VAL A 323 -13.77 25.56 -22.16
N GLY A 324 -13.09 26.14 -23.15
CA GLY A 324 -13.71 26.74 -24.33
C GLY A 324 -13.85 25.75 -25.48
N VAL A 325 -14.21 26.29 -26.65
CA VAL A 325 -14.33 25.55 -27.91
C VAL A 325 -13.06 24.75 -28.19
N GLY A 326 -13.23 23.48 -28.52
CA GLY A 326 -12.14 22.55 -28.79
C GLY A 326 -11.28 22.21 -27.55
N GLY A 327 -11.61 22.72 -26.37
CA GLY A 327 -10.94 22.37 -25.12
C GLY A 327 -11.45 21.04 -24.56
N TRP A 328 -10.53 20.15 -24.16
CA TRP A 328 -10.86 18.86 -23.56
C TRP A 328 -10.20 18.67 -22.19
N LEU A 329 -11.02 18.61 -21.14
CA LEU A 329 -10.60 18.28 -19.78
C LEU A 329 -10.93 16.81 -19.49
N GLU A 330 -9.91 15.96 -19.34
CA GLU A 330 -10.08 14.53 -19.09
C GLU A 330 -9.63 14.16 -17.66
N LEU A 331 -10.51 13.48 -16.93
CA LEU A 331 -10.22 12.79 -15.68
C LEU A 331 -10.50 11.30 -15.90
N ARG A 332 -9.45 10.48 -15.94
CA ARG A 332 -9.56 9.04 -16.17
C ARG A 332 -8.73 8.25 -15.16
N ASP A 333 -9.30 7.22 -14.54
CA ASP A 333 -8.60 6.44 -13.51
C ASP A 333 -8.04 7.34 -12.38
N VAL A 334 -8.78 8.38 -11.97
CA VAL A 334 -8.36 9.29 -10.88
C VAL A 334 -9.01 8.87 -9.57
N TRP A 335 -8.19 8.52 -8.57
CA TRP A 335 -8.63 7.86 -7.33
C TRP A 335 -8.27 8.69 -6.10
N ALA A 336 -9.28 9.29 -5.47
CA ALA A 336 -9.17 10.10 -4.26
C ALA A 336 -9.43 9.23 -3.03
N VAL A 337 -8.38 8.98 -2.22
CA VAL A 337 -8.38 7.95 -1.17
C VAL A 337 -8.57 8.51 0.24
N GLY A 338 -8.37 9.82 0.45
CA GLY A 338 -8.48 10.46 1.78
C GLY A 338 -9.92 10.50 2.30
N GLU A 339 -10.12 10.48 3.62
CA GLU A 339 -11.48 10.61 4.22
C GLU A 339 -12.12 11.93 3.76
N ALA A 340 -13.33 11.85 3.19
CA ALA A 340 -14.05 12.98 2.58
C ALA A 340 -13.41 13.63 1.34
N SER A 341 -12.41 12.98 0.73
CA SER A 341 -11.79 13.50 -0.50
C SER A 341 -12.70 13.34 -1.73
N SER A 342 -12.52 14.23 -2.70
CA SER A 342 -13.18 14.21 -4.00
C SER A 342 -12.16 14.14 -5.14
N VAL A 343 -12.57 13.64 -6.29
CA VAL A 343 -11.70 13.55 -7.48
C VAL A 343 -11.36 14.94 -7.98
N ALA A 344 -12.36 15.82 -8.10
CA ALA A 344 -12.13 17.18 -8.54
C ALA A 344 -13.11 18.21 -7.97
N SER A 345 -12.66 19.45 -7.88
CA SER A 345 -13.53 20.62 -7.70
C SER A 345 -13.34 21.56 -8.88
N LEU A 346 -14.39 21.69 -9.69
CA LEU A 346 -14.43 22.46 -10.92
C LEU A 346 -15.50 23.56 -10.87
N SER A 347 -16.07 23.85 -9.69
CA SER A 347 -17.21 24.76 -9.54
C SER A 347 -16.91 26.21 -9.98
N GLY A 348 -15.64 26.62 -9.96
CA GLY A 348 -15.21 27.92 -10.47
C GLY A 348 -15.02 27.97 -12.00
N VAL A 349 -15.01 26.81 -12.67
CA VAL A 349 -14.75 26.73 -14.12
C VAL A 349 -16.05 26.90 -14.91
N THR A 350 -15.96 27.66 -15.99
CA THR A 350 -17.05 27.76 -16.98
C THR A 350 -16.76 26.86 -18.17
N LEU A 351 -17.67 25.93 -18.47
CA LEU A 351 -17.66 25.13 -19.71
C LEU A 351 -18.43 25.91 -20.79
N SER A 352 -17.73 26.31 -21.84
CA SER A 352 -18.26 27.16 -22.93
C SER A 352 -17.84 26.63 -24.30
N GLY A 353 -18.37 25.45 -24.64
CA GLY A 353 -18.22 24.80 -25.94
C GLY A 353 -17.16 23.69 -25.96
N GLY A 354 -16.51 23.41 -24.84
CA GLY A 354 -15.58 22.29 -24.70
C GLY A 354 -16.22 21.02 -24.14
N THR A 355 -15.35 20.07 -23.81
CA THR A 355 -15.73 18.75 -23.31
C THR A 355 -15.04 18.45 -21.97
N VAL A 356 -15.80 17.92 -21.00
CA VAL A 356 -15.27 17.36 -19.76
C VAL A 356 -15.60 15.87 -19.71
N SER A 357 -14.58 15.03 -19.55
CA SER A 357 -14.74 13.58 -19.56
C SER A 357 -14.28 13.00 -18.23
N ILE A 358 -15.15 12.28 -17.54
CA ILE A 358 -14.87 11.69 -16.22
C ILE A 358 -15.15 10.20 -16.30
N ALA A 359 -14.11 9.37 -16.39
CA ALA A 359 -14.25 7.94 -16.58
C ALA A 359 -13.44 7.14 -15.55
N ARG A 360 -14.00 6.06 -14.99
CA ARG A 360 -13.27 5.15 -14.09
C ARG A 360 -12.59 5.88 -12.91
N CYS A 361 -13.19 6.97 -12.44
CA CYS A 361 -12.72 7.71 -11.29
C CYS A 361 -13.39 7.23 -10.01
N ALA A 362 -12.68 7.28 -8.88
CA ALA A 362 -13.16 6.79 -7.59
C ALA A 362 -12.91 7.83 -6.48
N ALA A 363 -13.91 8.06 -5.64
CA ALA A 363 -13.81 8.88 -4.43
C ALA A 363 -14.35 8.13 -3.22
N THR A 364 -13.67 8.23 -2.08
CA THR A 364 -14.18 7.73 -0.79
C THR A 364 -15.37 8.55 -0.32
N GLY A 365 -15.34 9.86 -0.55
CA GLY A 365 -16.42 10.78 -0.26
C GLY A 365 -17.65 10.56 -1.15
N ALA A 366 -18.80 11.07 -0.71
CA ALA A 366 -20.05 11.02 -1.49
C ALA A 366 -19.99 11.90 -2.75
N THR A 367 -19.20 12.98 -2.72
CA THR A 367 -18.98 13.86 -3.87
C THR A 367 -17.85 13.32 -4.74
N LEU A 368 -18.15 13.02 -6.00
CA LEU A 368 -17.14 12.66 -6.99
C LEU A 368 -16.43 13.91 -7.50
N VAL A 369 -17.20 14.83 -8.08
CA VAL A 369 -16.71 16.10 -8.63
C VAL A 369 -17.70 17.21 -8.34
N SER A 370 -17.23 18.35 -7.85
CA SER A 370 -18.04 19.58 -7.89
C SER A 370 -18.02 20.15 -9.30
N GLY A 371 -19.11 19.94 -10.06
CA GLY A 371 -19.16 20.21 -11.49
C GLY A 371 -19.00 21.68 -11.89
N PRO A 372 -18.60 21.97 -13.15
CA PRO A 372 -18.45 23.32 -13.67
C PRO A 372 -19.80 23.99 -13.96
N THR A 373 -19.76 25.31 -14.14
CA THR A 373 -20.89 26.07 -14.69
C THR A 373 -20.93 25.86 -16.20
N ILE A 374 -22.04 25.31 -16.73
CA ILE A 374 -22.17 24.95 -18.14
C ILE A 374 -22.97 26.03 -18.87
N THR A 375 -22.33 26.77 -19.77
CA THR A 375 -23.01 27.66 -20.72
C THR A 375 -23.26 26.95 -22.05
N SER A 376 -22.28 26.16 -22.51
CA SER A 376 -22.38 25.26 -23.66
C SER A 376 -21.27 24.19 -23.57
N GLY A 377 -21.40 23.10 -24.32
CA GLY A 377 -20.46 21.96 -24.24
C GLY A 377 -21.06 20.73 -23.57
N VAL A 378 -20.24 19.72 -23.29
CA VAL A 378 -20.69 18.41 -22.79
C VAL A 378 -19.83 17.95 -21.61
N VAL A 379 -20.49 17.43 -20.58
CA VAL A 379 -19.87 16.64 -19.51
C VAL A 379 -20.29 15.18 -19.69
N SER A 380 -19.34 14.33 -20.06
CA SER A 380 -19.56 12.89 -20.25
C SER A 380 -18.96 12.11 -19.10
N VAL A 381 -19.73 11.17 -18.55
CA VAL A 381 -19.31 10.35 -17.41
C VAL A 381 -19.47 8.87 -17.70
N GLN A 382 -18.53 8.05 -17.24
CA GLN A 382 -18.56 6.61 -17.44
C GLN A 382 -17.95 5.86 -16.26
N CYS A 383 -18.69 4.90 -15.72
CA CYS A 383 -18.16 3.91 -14.78
C CYS A 383 -17.38 4.51 -13.61
N ASN A 384 -17.95 5.50 -12.91
CA ASN A 384 -17.30 6.14 -11.77
C ASN A 384 -17.86 5.61 -10.46
N ARG A 385 -17.13 5.80 -9.36
CA ARG A 385 -17.50 5.35 -8.03
C ARG A 385 -17.37 6.48 -7.01
N ALA A 386 -18.38 6.66 -6.17
CA ALA A 386 -18.34 7.62 -5.06
C ALA A 386 -19.17 7.09 -3.88
N GLY A 387 -18.73 7.39 -2.65
CA GLY A 387 -19.44 6.99 -1.44
C GLY A 387 -19.68 5.48 -1.34
N GLY A 388 -18.73 4.67 -1.82
CA GLY A 388 -18.78 3.20 -1.74
C GLY A 388 -19.65 2.50 -2.80
N ARG A 389 -20.16 3.21 -3.83
CA ARG A 389 -20.94 2.60 -4.92
C ARG A 389 -20.62 3.14 -6.30
N VAL A 390 -20.87 2.33 -7.32
CA VAL A 390 -20.73 2.73 -8.74
C VAL A 390 -21.94 3.59 -9.14
N LEU A 391 -21.68 4.69 -9.84
CA LEU A 391 -22.68 5.64 -10.32
C LEU A 391 -23.15 5.26 -11.73
N ARG A 392 -24.45 5.01 -11.87
CA ARG A 392 -25.11 4.49 -13.08
C ARG A 392 -26.16 5.44 -13.64
N SER A 393 -26.78 6.28 -12.82
CA SER A 393 -27.87 7.17 -13.25
C SER A 393 -27.52 8.66 -13.16
N ARG A 394 -28.24 9.51 -13.92
CA ARG A 394 -28.09 10.97 -13.86
C ARG A 394 -28.35 11.53 -12.46
N ASP A 395 -29.28 10.94 -11.72
CA ASP A 395 -29.64 11.39 -10.37
C ASP A 395 -28.55 11.04 -9.36
N GLU A 396 -27.91 9.88 -9.50
CA GLU A 396 -26.74 9.51 -8.71
C GLU A 396 -25.56 10.45 -8.96
N TYR A 397 -25.29 10.81 -10.23
CA TYR A 397 -24.25 11.80 -10.54
C TYR A 397 -24.60 13.20 -10.01
N ARG A 398 -25.89 13.60 -10.02
CA ARG A 398 -26.33 14.85 -9.40
C ARG A 398 -26.02 14.88 -7.91
N MET A 399 -26.31 13.79 -7.19
CA MET A 399 -25.96 13.65 -5.78
C MET A 399 -24.45 13.64 -5.54
N ALA A 400 -23.67 13.16 -6.52
CA ALA A 400 -22.21 13.16 -6.50
C ALA A 400 -21.56 14.48 -6.95
N GLY A 401 -22.34 15.57 -7.09
CA GLY A 401 -21.85 16.92 -7.39
C GLY A 401 -21.88 17.32 -8.88
N LEU A 402 -22.41 16.46 -9.76
CA LEU A 402 -22.46 16.68 -11.21
C LEU A 402 -23.92 16.76 -11.71
N PRO A 403 -24.52 17.96 -11.74
CA PRO A 403 -25.97 18.10 -11.97
C PRO A 403 -26.42 17.86 -13.42
N SER A 404 -25.54 18.03 -14.42
CA SER A 404 -25.88 17.89 -15.83
C SER A 404 -24.79 17.13 -16.57
N VAL A 405 -25.06 15.84 -16.84
CA VAL A 405 -24.11 14.91 -17.45
C VAL A 405 -24.77 13.99 -18.47
N SER A 406 -23.97 13.57 -19.45
CA SER A 406 -24.28 12.44 -20.33
C SER A 406 -23.63 11.18 -19.77
N VAL A 407 -24.46 10.24 -19.29
CA VAL A 407 -23.99 8.99 -18.70
C VAL A 407 -23.79 7.95 -19.80
N VAL A 408 -22.60 7.38 -19.88
CA VAL A 408 -22.25 6.26 -20.76
C VAL A 408 -22.14 4.98 -19.91
N PRO A 409 -22.74 3.86 -20.34
CA PRO A 409 -22.59 2.57 -19.66
C PRO A 409 -21.13 2.14 -19.51
N CYS A 410 -20.82 1.32 -18.49
CA CYS A 410 -19.45 0.87 -18.20
C CYS A 410 -18.82 0.03 -19.32
N ASP A 411 -19.63 -0.74 -20.02
CA ASP A 411 -19.32 -1.58 -21.17
C ASP A 411 -19.44 -0.84 -22.52
N GLY A 412 -20.08 0.34 -22.50
CA GLY A 412 -20.20 1.20 -23.66
C GLY A 412 -18.92 1.97 -23.99
N CYS A 413 -18.96 2.68 -25.10
CA CYS A 413 -17.91 3.62 -25.49
C CYS A 413 -18.53 4.85 -26.13
N ALA A 414 -17.83 5.98 -26.05
CA ALA A 414 -18.26 7.23 -26.66
C ALA A 414 -17.03 8.05 -27.08
N ALA A 415 -17.11 8.66 -28.26
CA ALA A 415 -16.06 9.54 -28.76
C ALA A 415 -15.71 10.66 -27.76
N ALA A 416 -16.72 11.24 -27.11
CA ALA A 416 -16.54 12.28 -26.09
C ALA A 416 -15.76 11.81 -24.83
N LEU A 417 -15.56 10.51 -24.64
CA LEU A 417 -14.72 9.98 -23.56
C LEU A 417 -13.34 9.54 -24.05
N ALA A 418 -13.24 9.06 -25.30
CA ALA A 418 -12.04 8.39 -25.81
C ALA A 418 -11.18 9.27 -26.73
N CYS A 419 -11.78 10.24 -27.42
CA CYS A 419 -11.16 10.93 -28.53
C CYS A 419 -11.09 12.45 -28.30
N PHE A 420 -9.96 13.05 -28.70
CA PHE A 420 -9.87 14.49 -28.83
C PHE A 420 -10.56 14.97 -30.10
N ASP A 421 -11.77 15.51 -29.95
CA ASP A 421 -12.69 15.86 -31.05
C ASP A 421 -12.03 16.67 -32.18
N VAL A 422 -11.22 17.67 -31.84
CA VAL A 422 -10.60 18.59 -32.80
C VAL A 422 -9.72 17.85 -33.83
N LEU A 423 -9.02 16.80 -33.39
CA LEU A 423 -8.13 15.99 -34.24
C LEU A 423 -8.71 14.59 -34.55
N THR A 424 -9.99 14.35 -34.26
CA THR A 424 -10.66 13.09 -34.60
C THR A 424 -11.33 13.20 -35.96
N ALA A 425 -11.06 12.25 -36.86
CA ALA A 425 -11.65 12.17 -38.20
C ALA A 425 -12.96 11.37 -38.18
N SER A 426 -12.97 10.21 -37.51
CA SER A 426 -14.14 9.35 -37.34
C SER A 426 -14.02 8.51 -36.06
N PHE A 427 -15.14 7.98 -35.59
CA PHE A 427 -15.22 7.07 -34.45
C PHE A 427 -16.11 5.87 -34.81
N SER A 428 -15.54 4.67 -34.81
CA SER A 428 -16.21 3.41 -35.14
C SER A 428 -15.58 2.28 -34.33
N ASP A 429 -16.37 1.29 -33.93
CA ASP A 429 -15.90 0.12 -33.15
C ASP A 429 -15.09 0.50 -31.90
N CYS A 430 -15.50 1.59 -31.22
CA CYS A 430 -14.83 2.17 -30.05
C CYS A 430 -13.39 2.68 -30.27
N VAL A 431 -12.98 2.88 -31.52
CA VAL A 431 -11.65 3.38 -31.89
C VAL A 431 -11.75 4.74 -32.56
N CYS A 432 -10.84 5.65 -32.22
CA CYS A 432 -10.71 6.96 -32.86
C CYS A 432 -9.79 6.84 -34.09
N SER A 433 -10.26 7.28 -35.25
CA SER A 433 -9.38 7.51 -36.41
C SER A 433 -8.97 8.98 -36.43
N CYS A 434 -7.67 9.27 -36.50
CA CYS A 434 -7.17 10.63 -36.33
C CYS A 434 -7.04 11.40 -37.65
N ARG A 435 -7.29 12.71 -37.60
CA ARG A 435 -6.89 13.67 -38.64
C ARG A 435 -5.37 13.87 -38.62
N ALA A 436 -4.84 14.48 -39.68
CA ALA A 436 -3.44 14.87 -39.71
C ALA A 436 -3.09 15.75 -38.50
N GLY A 437 -2.01 15.38 -37.80
CA GLY A 437 -1.55 16.04 -36.57
C GLY A 437 -2.01 15.35 -35.27
N GLY A 438 -3.03 14.49 -35.32
CA GLY A 438 -3.42 13.65 -34.17
C GLY A 438 -2.53 12.41 -34.05
N VAL A 439 -2.11 12.10 -32.83
CA VAL A 439 -1.23 10.98 -32.50
C VAL A 439 -1.87 10.09 -31.43
N GLY A 440 -1.70 8.77 -31.58
CA GLY A 440 -2.19 7.76 -30.64
C GLY A 440 -3.70 7.51 -30.71
N GLU A 441 -4.16 6.55 -29.90
CA GLU A 441 -5.55 6.06 -29.88
C GLU A 441 -6.59 7.13 -29.54
N ALA A 442 -6.18 8.20 -28.84
CA ALA A 442 -7.06 9.31 -28.45
C ALA A 442 -6.93 10.54 -29.38
N CYS A 443 -6.16 10.44 -30.46
CA CYS A 443 -5.90 11.53 -31.41
C CYS A 443 -5.37 12.81 -30.76
N LEU A 444 -4.42 12.67 -29.83
CA LEU A 444 -3.87 13.80 -29.09
C LEU A 444 -2.87 14.59 -29.95
N PRO A 445 -2.68 15.90 -29.70
CA PRO A 445 -1.70 16.70 -30.44
C PRO A 445 -0.23 16.26 -30.29
N PHE A 446 0.08 15.56 -29.20
CA PHE A 446 1.41 15.09 -28.86
C PHE A 446 1.36 13.64 -28.40
N ASP A 447 2.44 12.90 -28.63
CA ASP A 447 2.63 11.56 -28.08
C ASP A 447 2.82 11.65 -26.55
N VAL A 448 1.80 11.18 -25.82
CA VAL A 448 1.78 11.16 -24.36
C VAL A 448 1.40 9.74 -23.90
N PRO A 449 1.86 9.32 -22.71
CA PRO A 449 1.60 7.97 -22.22
C PRO A 449 0.12 7.62 -22.31
N PRO A 450 -0.24 6.44 -22.85
CA PRO A 450 -1.64 6.10 -23.01
C PRO A 450 -2.30 5.90 -21.65
N ALA A 451 -3.59 6.22 -21.56
CA ALA A 451 -4.44 5.44 -20.69
C ALA A 451 -4.40 4.01 -21.26
N ARG A 452 -3.49 3.11 -20.81
CA ARG A 452 -3.51 1.68 -21.20
C ARG A 452 -4.96 1.25 -21.35
N ALA A 453 -5.27 0.56 -22.45
CA ALA A 453 -6.55 -0.09 -22.61
C ALA A 453 -6.79 -0.91 -21.34
N GLY A 454 -7.72 -0.49 -20.49
CA GLY A 454 -8.47 -1.49 -19.74
C GLY A 454 -8.95 -2.43 -20.82
N GLY A 455 -8.46 -3.67 -20.80
CA GLY A 455 -8.76 -4.65 -21.83
C GLY A 455 -10.25 -4.51 -22.13
N GLY A 456 -10.57 -4.16 -23.39
CA GLY A 456 -11.95 -4.14 -23.84
C GLY A 456 -12.59 -5.42 -23.34
N GLY A 457 -13.84 -5.33 -22.91
CA GLY A 457 -14.63 -6.47 -22.43
C GLY A 457 -14.87 -7.54 -23.49
N GLY A 458 -13.88 -7.89 -24.32
CA GLY A 458 -13.81 -9.18 -24.93
C GLY A 458 -13.77 -10.17 -23.78
N ASP A 459 -14.93 -10.71 -23.42
CA ASP A 459 -15.36 -12.11 -23.58
C ASP A 459 -14.29 -13.21 -23.55
N ALA A 460 -13.07 -12.92 -23.10
CA ALA A 460 -12.08 -13.87 -22.67
C ALA A 460 -12.65 -14.49 -21.41
N ALA A 461 -13.47 -15.51 -21.65
CA ALA A 461 -14.38 -16.17 -20.75
C ALA A 461 -14.00 -15.96 -19.29
N GLU A 462 -14.98 -15.54 -18.47
CA GLU A 462 -14.98 -15.72 -17.02
C GLU A 462 -14.85 -17.20 -16.59
N GLY A 463 -14.30 -18.06 -17.44
CA GLY A 463 -13.93 -19.41 -17.13
C GLY A 463 -12.78 -19.43 -16.13
N CYS A 464 -12.84 -20.43 -15.27
CA CYS A 464 -11.78 -20.75 -14.33
C CYS A 464 -10.55 -21.27 -15.08
N VAL A 465 -9.36 -20.92 -14.59
CA VAL A 465 -8.16 -21.68 -14.94
C VAL A 465 -8.34 -23.06 -14.32
N SER A 466 -8.44 -24.10 -15.17
CA SER A 466 -8.80 -25.43 -14.69
C SER A 466 -7.94 -26.57 -15.23
N GLY A 467 -7.63 -27.54 -14.37
CA GLY A 467 -6.97 -28.79 -14.77
C GLY A 467 -5.50 -28.63 -15.20
N VAL A 468 -4.83 -27.58 -14.74
CA VAL A 468 -3.43 -27.27 -15.08
C VAL A 468 -2.53 -27.30 -13.86
N THR A 469 -1.24 -27.52 -14.09
CA THR A 469 -0.18 -27.35 -13.08
C THR A 469 0.57 -26.06 -13.35
N LEU A 470 0.62 -25.16 -12.38
CA LEU A 470 1.39 -23.92 -12.45
C LEU A 470 2.76 -24.16 -11.80
N THR A 471 3.82 -23.89 -12.55
CA THR A 471 5.23 -24.04 -12.14
C THR A 471 6.00 -22.73 -12.19
N GLU A 472 5.33 -21.62 -12.53
CA GLU A 472 5.92 -20.28 -12.59
C GLU A 472 5.11 -19.30 -11.74
N SER A 473 5.78 -18.30 -11.17
CA SER A 473 5.13 -17.25 -10.39
C SER A 473 4.32 -16.33 -11.29
N VAL A 474 3.10 -16.00 -10.87
CA VAL A 474 2.19 -15.15 -11.64
C VAL A 474 1.38 -14.27 -10.71
N THR A 475 1.15 -13.02 -11.11
CA THR A 475 0.19 -12.14 -10.44
C THR A 475 -1.05 -12.05 -11.31
N VAL A 476 -2.16 -12.61 -10.81
CA VAL A 476 -3.48 -12.38 -11.38
C VAL A 476 -3.85 -10.93 -11.14
N GLY A 477 -4.02 -10.25 -12.26
CA GLY A 477 -4.36 -8.85 -12.38
C GLY A 477 -4.69 -8.63 -13.85
N GLY A 478 -5.56 -7.68 -14.14
CA GLY A 478 -6.06 -7.53 -15.51
C GLY A 478 -7.40 -6.82 -15.59
N TRP A 479 -7.78 -6.06 -14.56
CA TRP A 479 -9.05 -5.37 -14.48
C TRP A 479 -10.22 -6.34 -14.71
N ARG A 480 -10.06 -7.58 -14.23
CA ARG A 480 -11.12 -8.60 -14.19
C ARG A 480 -11.80 -8.54 -12.84
N ALA A 481 -13.11 -8.74 -12.82
CA ALA A 481 -13.89 -8.88 -11.59
C ALA A 481 -13.64 -10.24 -10.91
N THR A 482 -13.24 -11.25 -11.68
CA THR A 482 -13.14 -12.64 -11.21
C THR A 482 -11.74 -13.21 -11.42
N ALA A 483 -11.19 -13.84 -10.38
CA ALA A 483 -10.02 -14.70 -10.39
C ALA A 483 -10.43 -16.11 -9.91
N CYS A 484 -10.57 -17.06 -10.84
CA CYS A 484 -11.02 -18.41 -10.53
C CYS A 484 -9.98 -19.47 -10.89
N PHE A 485 -9.70 -20.36 -9.94
CA PHE A 485 -8.88 -21.56 -10.10
C PHE A 485 -9.71 -22.78 -9.67
N ASP A 486 -9.78 -23.80 -10.54
CA ASP A 486 -10.47 -25.05 -10.25
C ASP A 486 -9.58 -26.25 -10.62
N SER A 487 -9.30 -27.15 -9.69
CA SER A 487 -8.46 -28.32 -9.96
C SER A 487 -7.06 -27.95 -10.48
N VAL A 488 -6.50 -26.86 -9.93
CA VAL A 488 -5.15 -26.35 -10.27
C VAL A 488 -4.14 -26.83 -9.24
N VAL A 489 -2.97 -27.27 -9.73
CA VAL A 489 -1.84 -27.65 -8.89
C VAL A 489 -0.77 -26.56 -8.95
N PHE A 490 -0.52 -25.87 -7.85
CA PHE A 490 0.60 -24.94 -7.71
C PHE A 490 1.82 -25.74 -7.23
N SER A 491 2.84 -25.87 -8.07
CA SER A 491 3.97 -26.78 -7.81
C SER A 491 5.30 -26.06 -7.81
N GLY A 492 6.07 -26.26 -6.73
CA GLY A 492 7.39 -25.69 -6.54
C GLY A 492 7.37 -24.36 -5.78
N PRO A 493 8.53 -23.73 -5.57
CA PRO A 493 8.69 -22.51 -4.77
C PRO A 493 8.24 -21.26 -5.54
N ILE A 494 6.99 -21.26 -6.01
CA ILE A 494 6.39 -20.19 -6.79
C ILE A 494 5.47 -19.32 -5.92
N THR A 495 5.24 -18.09 -6.37
CA THR A 495 4.24 -17.20 -5.78
C THR A 495 3.15 -16.89 -6.78
N VAL A 496 1.92 -17.28 -6.48
CA VAL A 496 0.72 -16.87 -7.20
C VAL A 496 0.03 -15.76 -6.41
N GLY A 497 0.03 -14.55 -6.95
CA GLY A 497 -0.62 -13.39 -6.34
C GLY A 497 -1.99 -13.13 -6.93
N VAL A 498 -3.01 -12.91 -6.11
CA VAL A 498 -4.28 -12.28 -6.48
C VAL A 498 -4.30 -10.92 -5.81
N ASP A 499 -3.82 -9.93 -6.56
CA ASP A 499 -3.69 -8.57 -6.06
C ASP A 499 -4.98 -7.80 -6.33
N LEU A 500 -5.74 -7.54 -5.27
CA LEU A 500 -7.06 -6.93 -5.39
C LEU A 500 -6.99 -5.53 -6.02
N ARG A 501 -5.85 -4.83 -5.93
CA ARG A 501 -5.66 -3.50 -6.56
C ARG A 501 -5.62 -3.57 -8.09
N LEU A 502 -5.37 -4.74 -8.66
CA LEU A 502 -5.29 -4.98 -10.11
C LEU A 502 -6.57 -5.59 -10.69
N MET A 503 -7.60 -5.77 -9.85
CA MET A 503 -8.93 -6.25 -10.25
C MET A 503 -9.87 -5.09 -10.63
N ASP A 504 -11.04 -5.40 -11.20
CA ASP A 504 -12.00 -4.35 -11.61
C ASP A 504 -12.68 -3.66 -10.41
N ALA A 505 -12.19 -2.48 -10.04
CA ALA A 505 -12.76 -1.68 -8.96
C ALA A 505 -14.21 -1.19 -9.23
N PHE A 506 -14.71 -1.34 -10.46
CA PHE A 506 -16.03 -0.89 -10.88
C PHE A 506 -17.01 -2.04 -11.14
N ALA A 507 -16.58 -3.27 -10.90
CA ALA A 507 -17.49 -4.41 -10.81
C ALA A 507 -18.40 -4.26 -9.58
N ASP A 508 -19.52 -5.00 -9.60
CA ASP A 508 -20.41 -5.07 -8.44
C ASP A 508 -19.75 -5.78 -7.25
N ALA A 509 -18.95 -6.81 -7.53
CA ALA A 509 -18.19 -7.59 -6.56
C ALA A 509 -16.88 -8.09 -7.18
N LEU A 510 -15.87 -8.34 -6.35
CA LEU A 510 -14.67 -9.07 -6.73
C LEU A 510 -14.81 -10.54 -6.31
N ASN A 511 -14.65 -11.47 -7.24
CA ASN A 511 -14.76 -12.90 -6.95
C ASN A 511 -13.37 -13.55 -7.01
N VAL A 512 -12.91 -14.13 -5.90
CA VAL A 512 -11.68 -14.91 -5.87
C VAL A 512 -12.04 -16.31 -5.42
N THR A 513 -12.01 -17.29 -6.33
CA THR A 513 -12.47 -18.65 -6.03
C THR A 513 -11.38 -19.67 -6.29
N LEU A 514 -11.10 -20.51 -5.29
CA LEU A 514 -10.24 -21.67 -5.41
C LEU A 514 -11.05 -22.92 -5.05
N ARG A 515 -11.15 -23.86 -6.01
CA ARG A 515 -11.85 -25.13 -5.83
C ARG A 515 -10.93 -26.28 -6.19
N HIS A 516 -10.91 -27.34 -5.38
CA HIS A 516 -10.13 -28.56 -5.65
C HIS A 516 -8.63 -28.30 -5.96
N CYS A 517 -8.07 -27.21 -5.44
CA CYS A 517 -6.71 -26.81 -5.75
C CYS A 517 -5.70 -27.49 -4.82
N VAL A 518 -4.49 -27.71 -5.33
CA VAL A 518 -3.37 -28.28 -4.56
C VAL A 518 -2.20 -27.30 -4.52
N LEU A 519 -1.69 -26.95 -3.35
CA LEU A 519 -0.44 -26.20 -3.19
C LEU A 519 0.65 -27.18 -2.74
N ALA A 520 1.72 -27.32 -3.52
CA ALA A 520 2.75 -28.32 -3.29
C ALA A 520 4.17 -27.73 -3.44
N GLY A 521 5.12 -28.28 -2.68
CA GLY A 521 6.55 -28.03 -2.89
C GLY A 521 7.00 -26.59 -2.63
N GLY A 522 6.42 -25.93 -1.63
CA GLY A 522 6.77 -24.56 -1.28
C GLY A 522 5.93 -23.46 -1.94
N ALA A 523 4.89 -23.83 -2.70
CA ALA A 523 4.06 -22.87 -3.41
C ALA A 523 3.32 -21.91 -2.46
N GLN A 524 3.30 -20.63 -2.80
CA GLN A 524 2.62 -19.58 -2.04
C GLN A 524 1.47 -18.99 -2.85
N LEU A 525 0.27 -18.95 -2.27
CA LEU A 525 -0.86 -18.19 -2.79
C LEU A 525 -1.05 -16.94 -1.95
N ARG A 526 -0.90 -15.75 -2.54
CA ARG A 526 -1.06 -14.47 -1.83
C ARG A 526 -2.30 -13.75 -2.33
N ILE A 527 -3.26 -13.47 -1.46
CA ILE A 527 -4.49 -12.73 -1.81
C ILE A 527 -4.55 -11.46 -0.97
N GLY A 528 -4.86 -10.32 -1.58
CA GLY A 528 -5.03 -9.05 -0.88
C GLY A 528 -4.24 -7.90 -1.52
N GLY A 529 -3.51 -7.13 -0.71
CA GLY A 529 -2.62 -6.07 -1.19
C GLY A 529 -3.17 -4.64 -1.08
N LEU A 530 -4.28 -4.44 -0.37
CA LEU A 530 -4.90 -3.13 -0.21
C LEU A 530 -4.51 -2.48 1.12
N GLY A 531 -4.24 -1.17 1.09
CA GLY A 531 -4.31 -0.34 2.28
C GLY A 531 -5.77 -0.08 2.69
N GLU A 532 -6.03 0.27 3.95
CA GLU A 532 -7.39 0.48 4.45
C GLU A 532 -8.17 1.55 3.65
N SER A 533 -7.50 2.64 3.31
CA SER A 533 -8.09 3.75 2.56
C SER A 533 -8.50 3.32 1.15
N THR A 534 -7.64 2.58 0.45
CA THR A 534 -7.93 2.02 -0.88
C THR A 534 -8.99 0.93 -0.80
N ALA A 535 -8.99 0.10 0.26
CA ALA A 535 -10.00 -0.94 0.45
C ALA A 535 -11.44 -0.39 0.49
N ARG A 536 -11.64 0.83 1.01
CA ARG A 536 -12.95 1.52 1.00
C ARG A 536 -13.40 1.97 -0.39
N LEU A 537 -12.49 2.10 -1.35
CA LEU A 537 -12.80 2.39 -2.75
C LEU A 537 -13.18 1.13 -3.52
N MET A 538 -12.75 -0.05 -3.07
CA MET A 538 -12.96 -1.30 -3.80
C MET A 538 -14.38 -1.85 -3.63
N PRO A 539 -14.90 -2.63 -4.59
CA PRO A 539 -16.10 -3.43 -4.38
C PRO A 539 -15.87 -4.42 -3.25
N HIS A 540 -16.95 -4.90 -2.65
CA HIS A 540 -16.86 -6.03 -1.73
C HIS A 540 -16.26 -7.24 -2.45
N ALA A 541 -15.46 -8.01 -1.74
CA ALA A 541 -14.78 -9.19 -2.24
C ALA A 541 -15.42 -10.45 -1.68
N LEU A 542 -15.62 -11.46 -2.53
CA LEU A 542 -16.05 -12.80 -2.19
C LEU A 542 -14.87 -13.74 -2.44
N VAL A 543 -14.10 -14.01 -1.40
CA VAL A 543 -12.94 -14.91 -1.44
C VAL A 543 -13.38 -16.28 -0.93
N ASN A 544 -13.47 -17.27 -1.81
CA ASN A 544 -13.95 -18.61 -1.47
C ASN A 544 -12.91 -19.68 -1.83
N MET A 545 -12.36 -20.33 -0.81
CA MET A 545 -11.36 -21.39 -0.92
C MET A 545 -11.96 -22.67 -0.34
N THR A 546 -12.32 -23.61 -1.22
CA THR A 546 -12.96 -24.87 -0.84
C THR A 546 -12.22 -26.06 -1.41
N ASN A 547 -12.12 -27.15 -0.66
CA ASN A 547 -11.45 -28.37 -1.10
C ASN A 547 -9.99 -28.11 -1.51
N VAL A 548 -9.30 -27.25 -0.76
CA VAL A 548 -7.89 -26.94 -0.98
C VAL A 548 -7.03 -27.93 -0.20
N THR A 549 -6.04 -28.51 -0.86
CA THR A 549 -5.04 -29.37 -0.22
C THR A 549 -3.69 -28.67 -0.28
N SER A 550 -3.01 -28.49 0.86
CA SER A 550 -1.65 -27.97 0.90
C SER A 550 -0.69 -29.00 1.45
N LEU A 551 0.39 -29.25 0.72
CA LEU A 551 1.52 -30.09 1.09
C LEU A 551 2.79 -29.25 0.97
N GLU A 552 3.20 -28.63 2.08
CA GLU A 552 4.29 -27.65 2.12
C GLU A 552 4.01 -26.35 1.36
N GLY A 553 2.74 -26.03 1.10
CA GLY A 553 2.31 -24.77 0.54
C GLY A 553 1.74 -23.80 1.58
N THR A 554 1.71 -22.52 1.25
CA THR A 554 1.26 -21.46 2.17
C THR A 554 0.22 -20.56 1.50
N ILE A 555 -0.88 -20.32 2.19
CA ILE A 555 -1.87 -19.31 1.81
C ILE A 555 -1.57 -18.05 2.63
N VAL A 556 -1.48 -16.90 1.98
CA VAL A 556 -1.22 -15.60 2.61
C VAL A 556 -2.37 -14.66 2.31
N LEU A 557 -3.05 -14.21 3.34
CA LEU A 557 -4.00 -13.09 3.27
C LEU A 557 -3.30 -11.86 3.82
N HIS A 558 -3.31 -10.76 3.05
CA HIS A 558 -2.57 -9.56 3.45
C HIS A 558 -3.28 -8.24 3.14
N GLY A 559 -3.12 -7.28 4.04
CA GLY A 559 -3.72 -5.94 3.94
C GLY A 559 -5.22 -5.91 4.30
N ALA A 560 -5.87 -4.78 4.01
CA ALA A 560 -7.27 -4.57 4.33
C ALA A 560 -8.19 -5.27 3.31
N ILE A 561 -9.21 -5.95 3.82
CA ILE A 561 -10.27 -6.52 2.98
C ILE A 561 -11.33 -5.43 2.74
N PRO A 562 -11.86 -5.27 1.52
CA PRO A 562 -12.87 -4.26 1.23
C PRO A 562 -14.10 -4.37 2.15
N PRO A 563 -14.81 -3.27 2.42
CA PRO A 563 -16.01 -3.31 3.24
C PRO A 563 -17.07 -4.29 2.73
N ASN A 564 -17.82 -4.92 3.65
CA ASN A 564 -18.92 -5.83 3.33
C ASN A 564 -18.51 -7.10 2.57
N SER A 565 -17.25 -7.51 2.69
CA SER A 565 -16.70 -8.69 2.01
C SER A 565 -16.98 -10.00 2.77
N SER A 566 -16.69 -11.11 2.11
CA SER A 566 -16.60 -12.44 2.73
C SER A 566 -15.33 -13.17 2.32
N VAL A 567 -14.73 -13.86 3.29
CA VAL A 567 -13.58 -14.75 3.12
C VAL A 567 -13.96 -16.09 3.73
N LEU A 568 -14.04 -17.13 2.91
CA LEU A 568 -14.35 -18.49 3.30
C LEU A 568 -13.16 -19.39 2.97
N LEU A 569 -12.65 -20.08 3.98
CA LEU A 569 -11.72 -21.20 3.82
C LEU A 569 -12.39 -22.43 4.42
N ALA A 570 -12.79 -23.39 3.57
CA ALA A 570 -13.60 -24.52 3.98
C ALA A 570 -13.18 -25.86 3.38
N ASN A 571 -13.50 -26.96 4.06
CA ASN A 571 -13.33 -28.33 3.58
C ASN A 571 -11.90 -28.62 3.09
N SER A 572 -10.90 -28.08 3.77
CA SER A 572 -9.52 -28.03 3.27
C SER A 572 -8.55 -28.67 4.26
N THR A 573 -7.51 -29.30 3.72
CA THR A 573 -6.44 -29.92 4.52
C THR A 573 -5.13 -29.22 4.20
N LEU A 574 -4.58 -28.49 5.16
CA LEU A 574 -3.40 -27.66 4.95
C LEU A 574 -2.27 -28.15 5.85
N ARG A 575 -1.21 -28.68 5.23
CA ARG A 575 -0.04 -29.20 5.92
C ARG A 575 1.21 -28.42 5.53
N ALA A 576 1.99 -28.04 6.53
CA ALA A 576 3.32 -27.48 6.34
C ALA A 576 4.26 -27.94 7.45
N THR A 577 5.55 -27.98 7.16
CA THR A 577 6.60 -28.30 8.12
C THR A 577 7.68 -27.22 8.09
N VAL A 578 8.41 -27.05 9.21
CA VAL A 578 9.51 -26.08 9.30
C VAL A 578 10.60 -26.34 8.26
N GLY A 579 10.82 -27.61 7.89
CA GLY A 579 11.83 -28.01 6.89
C GLY A 579 11.34 -27.92 5.44
N GLY A 580 10.04 -28.13 5.20
CA GLY A 580 9.47 -28.15 3.85
C GLY A 580 8.99 -26.79 3.36
N SER A 581 8.46 -25.94 4.26
CA SER A 581 7.94 -24.63 3.89
C SER A 581 9.04 -23.72 3.30
N GLN A 582 8.67 -22.99 2.24
CA GLN A 582 9.49 -21.97 1.61
C GLN A 582 9.02 -20.55 1.96
N TYR A 583 8.14 -20.42 2.96
CA TYR A 583 7.68 -19.11 3.40
C TYR A 583 8.79 -18.37 4.15
N VAL A 584 9.05 -17.13 3.74
CA VAL A 584 9.98 -16.23 4.42
C VAL A 584 9.16 -15.10 5.04
N PRO A 585 9.24 -14.90 6.38
CA PRO A 585 8.58 -13.79 7.04
C PRO A 585 8.96 -12.45 6.43
N THR A 586 7.98 -11.55 6.35
CA THR A 586 8.17 -10.21 5.77
C THR A 586 8.34 -9.12 6.82
N THR A 587 8.12 -9.45 8.09
CA THR A 587 8.28 -8.56 9.22
C THR A 587 9.77 -8.30 9.46
N PRO A 588 10.21 -7.02 9.50
CA PRO A 588 11.62 -6.69 9.69
C PRO A 588 12.22 -7.32 10.95
N GLY A 589 13.42 -7.89 10.83
CA GLY A 589 14.15 -8.56 11.91
C GLY A 589 13.79 -10.03 12.14
N HIS A 590 12.80 -10.55 11.40
CA HIS A 590 12.39 -11.96 11.45
C HIS A 590 12.72 -12.73 10.16
N GLU A 591 13.52 -12.17 9.25
CA GLU A 591 13.84 -12.75 7.94
C GLU A 591 14.55 -14.11 8.05
N GLU A 592 15.36 -14.32 9.10
CA GLU A 592 16.04 -15.59 9.37
C GLU A 592 15.17 -16.60 10.14
N SER A 593 13.99 -16.18 10.61
CA SER A 593 13.14 -17.04 11.43
C SER A 593 12.44 -18.08 10.55
N ARG A 594 12.69 -19.37 10.82
CA ARG A 594 12.08 -20.47 10.07
C ARG A 594 10.85 -21.01 10.78
N TYR A 595 9.70 -20.83 10.14
CA TYR A 595 8.42 -21.40 10.52
C TYR A 595 7.87 -22.23 9.35
N GLY A 596 6.95 -23.15 9.64
CA GLY A 596 6.23 -23.92 8.62
C GLY A 596 4.76 -23.53 8.52
N PRO A 597 4.39 -22.30 8.12
CA PRO A 597 2.99 -21.88 8.12
C PRO A 597 2.21 -22.44 6.94
N ALA A 598 1.02 -22.95 7.24
CA ALA A 598 0.01 -23.30 6.24
C ALA A 598 -0.82 -22.08 5.85
N LEU A 599 -1.08 -21.18 6.79
CA LEU A 599 -1.81 -19.92 6.61
C LEU A 599 -1.02 -18.77 7.23
N VAL A 600 -0.98 -17.63 6.53
CA VAL A 600 -0.39 -16.40 7.03
C VAL A 600 -1.43 -15.28 6.94
N LEU A 601 -1.61 -14.55 8.04
CA LEU A 601 -2.43 -13.36 8.14
C LEU A 601 -1.52 -12.16 8.36
N ASP A 602 -1.37 -11.34 7.33
CA ASP A 602 -0.39 -10.28 7.29
C ASP A 602 -1.04 -8.88 7.23
N GLY A 603 -1.10 -8.19 8.35
CA GLY A 603 -1.72 -6.87 8.46
C GLY A 603 -3.18 -6.88 8.06
N VAL A 604 -3.88 -8.01 8.30
CA VAL A 604 -5.25 -8.22 7.84
C VAL A 604 -6.19 -7.33 8.63
N ARG A 605 -6.97 -6.52 7.89
CA ARG A 605 -8.04 -5.68 8.45
C ARG A 605 -9.38 -6.06 7.87
N LEU A 606 -10.27 -6.56 8.71
CA LEU A 606 -11.66 -6.86 8.37
C LEU A 606 -12.51 -5.60 8.63
N LEU A 607 -13.19 -5.13 7.59
CA LEU A 607 -14.07 -3.96 7.63
C LEU A 607 -15.48 -4.44 7.29
N SER A 608 -16.37 -4.59 8.27
CA SER A 608 -17.69 -5.20 8.07
C SER A 608 -17.63 -6.51 7.26
N THR A 609 -16.57 -7.30 7.51
CA THR A 609 -16.21 -8.45 6.69
C THR A 609 -16.44 -9.74 7.47
N ARG A 610 -16.90 -10.77 6.77
CA ARG A 610 -17.05 -12.12 7.33
C ARG A 610 -15.88 -12.99 6.94
N PHE A 611 -15.03 -13.36 7.88
CA PHE A 611 -13.97 -14.34 7.67
C PHE A 611 -14.31 -15.63 8.42
N VAL A 612 -14.63 -16.68 7.67
CA VAL A 612 -14.98 -18.00 8.19
C VAL A 612 -13.95 -19.04 7.76
N MET A 613 -13.35 -19.68 8.74
CA MET A 613 -12.56 -20.89 8.63
C MET A 613 -13.40 -22.03 9.19
N THR A 614 -13.76 -23.02 8.35
CA THR A 614 -14.61 -24.12 8.82
C THR A 614 -14.28 -25.45 8.17
N ARG A 615 -14.40 -26.56 8.92
CA ARG A 615 -14.14 -27.91 8.39
C ARG A 615 -12.73 -28.04 7.84
N LEU A 616 -11.76 -27.55 8.61
CA LEU A 616 -10.35 -27.51 8.23
C LEU A 616 -9.53 -28.47 9.08
N SER A 617 -8.53 -29.09 8.45
CA SER A 617 -7.42 -29.74 9.14
C SER A 617 -6.14 -28.95 8.86
N LEU A 618 -5.58 -28.29 9.88
CA LEU A 618 -4.29 -27.61 9.77
C LEU A 618 -3.25 -28.41 10.54
N VAL A 619 -2.20 -28.83 9.86
CA VAL A 619 -1.14 -29.66 10.43
C VAL A 619 0.21 -28.99 10.27
N CYS A 620 0.94 -28.83 11.36
CA CYS A 620 2.22 -28.15 11.42
C CYS A 620 3.29 -29.01 12.11
N GLY A 621 4.28 -29.49 11.35
CA GLY A 621 5.39 -30.30 11.85
C GLY A 621 6.70 -29.53 12.05
N GLY A 622 7.46 -29.88 13.11
CA GLY A 622 8.79 -29.31 13.39
C GLY A 622 8.87 -28.49 14.68
N GLY A 623 10.08 -28.34 15.23
CA GLY A 623 10.31 -27.85 16.61
C GLY A 623 9.90 -26.40 16.90
N LEU A 624 9.66 -25.57 15.88
CA LEU A 624 9.16 -24.20 16.01
C LEU A 624 7.96 -23.95 15.09
N CYS A 625 7.16 -24.99 14.82
CA CYS A 625 6.07 -24.87 13.87
C CYS A 625 4.91 -23.99 14.40
N ALA A 626 4.42 -23.11 13.53
CA ALA A 626 3.21 -22.31 13.72
C ALA A 626 2.27 -22.52 12.52
N ALA A 627 1.10 -23.12 12.74
CA ALA A 627 0.20 -23.46 11.63
C ALA A 627 -0.38 -22.21 10.95
N ILE A 628 -0.71 -21.21 11.78
CA ILE A 628 -1.13 -19.87 11.40
C ILE A 628 -0.06 -18.89 11.89
N LEU A 629 0.46 -18.07 10.98
CA LEU A 629 1.38 -16.99 11.32
C LEU A 629 0.67 -15.64 11.20
N VAL A 630 0.84 -14.76 12.17
CA VAL A 630 0.33 -13.38 12.11
C VAL A 630 1.50 -12.40 12.01
N GLU A 631 1.48 -11.59 10.97
CA GLU A 631 2.41 -10.50 10.75
C GLU A 631 1.66 -9.17 10.81
N ARG A 632 2.28 -8.11 11.35
CA ARG A 632 1.75 -6.73 11.33
C ARG A 632 0.31 -6.55 11.86
N GLY A 633 -0.14 -7.48 12.70
CA GLY A 633 -1.41 -7.43 13.42
C GLY A 633 -2.60 -8.02 12.68
N PHE A 634 -3.65 -8.33 13.45
CA PHE A 634 -4.95 -8.75 12.94
C PHE A 634 -6.05 -7.90 13.56
N VAL A 635 -6.85 -7.24 12.72
CA VAL A 635 -7.88 -6.31 13.17
C VAL A 635 -9.24 -6.72 12.61
N ALA A 636 -10.22 -6.95 13.48
CA ALA A 636 -11.62 -7.06 13.14
C ALA A 636 -12.37 -5.81 13.60
N ASN A 637 -12.94 -5.05 12.66
CA ASN A 637 -13.63 -3.79 12.95
C ASN A 637 -14.95 -3.64 12.16
N LEU A 638 -15.79 -2.68 12.57
CA LEU A 638 -17.05 -2.32 11.91
C LEU A 638 -18.03 -3.50 11.81
N SER A 639 -18.32 -4.15 12.93
CA SER A 639 -19.16 -5.35 13.00
C SER A 639 -18.67 -6.50 12.10
N SER A 640 -17.36 -6.70 12.05
CA SER A 640 -16.75 -7.84 11.37
C SER A 640 -16.88 -9.12 12.19
N VAL A 641 -16.77 -10.26 11.52
CA VAL A 641 -16.75 -11.58 12.17
C VAL A 641 -15.56 -12.39 11.72
N PHE A 642 -14.85 -12.98 12.68
CA PHE A 642 -13.86 -14.02 12.46
C PHE A 642 -14.30 -15.29 13.19
N TYR A 643 -14.56 -16.36 12.44
CA TYR A 643 -15.00 -17.66 12.99
C TYR A 643 -14.02 -18.76 12.59
N MET A 644 -13.54 -19.50 13.58
CA MET A 644 -12.89 -20.79 13.41
C MET A 644 -13.83 -21.87 13.97
N ASP A 645 -14.57 -22.52 13.08
CA ASP A 645 -15.63 -23.47 13.44
C ASP A 645 -15.29 -24.87 12.94
N ASN A 646 -15.37 -25.89 13.80
CA ASN A 646 -15.19 -27.27 13.38
C ASN A 646 -13.85 -27.50 12.67
N CYS A 647 -12.78 -26.97 13.27
CA CYS A 647 -11.43 -27.09 12.76
C CYS A 647 -10.59 -27.95 13.70
N VAL A 648 -9.74 -28.78 13.11
CA VAL A 648 -8.75 -29.60 13.82
C VAL A 648 -7.38 -29.00 13.53
N LEU A 649 -6.75 -28.43 14.55
CA LEU A 649 -5.44 -27.78 14.44
C LEU A 649 -4.41 -28.56 15.24
N MET A 650 -3.44 -29.13 14.54
CA MET A 650 -2.42 -30.00 15.11
C MET A 650 -1.06 -29.38 14.82
N SER A 651 -0.36 -28.99 15.87
CA SER A 651 0.97 -28.40 15.75
C SER A 651 1.88 -28.96 16.83
N ARG A 652 3.17 -29.05 16.55
CA ARG A 652 4.14 -29.42 17.59
C ARG A 652 4.34 -28.31 18.64
N THR A 653 4.19 -27.04 18.25
CA THR A 653 4.54 -25.90 19.11
C THR A 653 3.42 -24.86 19.20
N HIS A 654 3.08 -24.22 18.08
CA HIS A 654 2.11 -23.13 18.04
C HIS A 654 1.01 -23.45 17.02
N VAL A 655 -0.24 -23.23 17.41
CA VAL A 655 -1.37 -23.19 16.47
C VAL A 655 -1.32 -21.86 15.71
N MET A 656 -1.22 -20.77 16.46
CA MET A 656 -1.16 -19.40 15.95
C MET A 656 -0.01 -18.65 16.63
N TYR A 657 0.88 -18.05 15.85
CA TYR A 657 2.02 -17.30 16.38
C TYR A 657 2.13 -15.94 15.71
N ALA A 658 2.31 -14.90 16.50
CA ALA A 658 2.47 -13.54 16.04
C ALA A 658 3.86 -12.98 16.37
N PHE A 659 4.47 -12.27 15.43
CA PHE A 659 5.74 -11.56 15.67
C PHE A 659 5.51 -10.27 16.46
N GLY A 660 5.23 -10.41 17.75
CA GLY A 660 4.87 -9.29 18.64
C GLY A 660 3.69 -8.48 18.11
N SER A 661 2.83 -9.09 17.30
CA SER A 661 1.72 -8.43 16.63
C SER A 661 0.43 -8.60 17.41
N ASP A 662 -0.40 -7.56 17.35
CA ASP A 662 -1.59 -7.45 18.19
C ASP A 662 -2.85 -8.05 17.54
N LEU A 663 -3.80 -8.44 18.39
CA LEU A 663 -5.17 -8.78 18.00
C LEU A 663 -6.10 -7.69 18.50
N LEU A 664 -6.80 -7.03 17.58
CA LEU A 664 -7.82 -6.02 17.91
C LEU A 664 -9.19 -6.47 17.40
N VAL A 665 -10.15 -6.61 18.31
CA VAL A 665 -11.56 -6.87 18.00
C VAL A 665 -12.38 -5.66 18.44
N GLY A 666 -12.74 -4.80 17.49
CA GLY A 666 -13.32 -3.49 17.73
C GLY A 666 -14.65 -3.24 17.03
N GLY A 667 -15.39 -2.22 17.48
CA GLY A 667 -16.54 -1.67 16.77
C GLY A 667 -17.69 -2.67 16.57
N GLY A 668 -18.06 -3.41 17.62
CA GLY A 668 -19.12 -4.42 17.59
C GLY A 668 -18.76 -5.68 16.81
N SER A 669 -17.48 -6.04 16.72
CA SER A 669 -17.01 -7.21 16.00
C SER A 669 -16.97 -8.47 16.88
N VAL A 670 -16.86 -9.63 16.24
CA VAL A 670 -16.80 -10.94 16.93
C VAL A 670 -15.59 -11.72 16.46
N PHE A 671 -14.81 -12.24 17.41
CA PHE A 671 -13.81 -13.29 17.18
C PHE A 671 -14.24 -14.55 17.93
N SER A 672 -14.47 -15.63 17.20
CA SER A 672 -15.02 -16.88 17.74
C SER A 672 -14.18 -18.08 17.35
N VAL A 673 -13.76 -18.87 18.34
CA VAL A 673 -13.27 -20.24 18.14
C VAL A 673 -14.34 -21.17 18.69
N GLN A 674 -14.87 -22.07 17.86
CA GLN A 674 -15.96 -22.94 18.29
C GLN A 674 -15.92 -24.33 17.65
N ASN A 675 -16.51 -25.31 18.34
CA ASN A 675 -16.61 -26.70 17.86
C ASN A 675 -15.27 -27.30 17.39
N SER A 676 -14.15 -26.81 17.91
CA SER A 676 -12.83 -27.06 17.36
C SER A 676 -11.97 -27.89 18.30
N SER A 677 -10.95 -28.55 17.74
CA SER A 677 -9.97 -29.30 18.54
C SER A 677 -8.57 -28.85 18.22
N TRP A 678 -7.84 -28.41 19.26
CA TRP A 678 -6.46 -27.95 19.14
C TRP A 678 -5.53 -28.89 19.89
N SER A 679 -4.45 -29.30 19.22
CA SER A 679 -3.36 -30.07 19.81
C SER A 679 -2.05 -29.34 19.60
N ALA A 680 -1.42 -28.92 20.69
CA ALA A 680 -0.09 -28.31 20.70
C ALA A 680 0.69 -28.71 21.97
N PRO A 681 1.14 -29.97 22.07
CA PRO A 681 1.65 -30.57 23.30
C PRO A 681 3.11 -30.22 23.59
N SER A 682 3.49 -28.95 23.47
CA SER A 682 4.85 -28.51 23.80
C SER A 682 5.12 -28.63 25.30
N THR A 683 6.19 -29.30 25.69
CA THR A 683 6.62 -29.37 27.10
C THR A 683 7.54 -28.22 27.49
N GLU A 684 7.81 -27.30 26.56
CA GLU A 684 8.70 -26.17 26.78
C GLU A 684 7.98 -24.99 27.44
N TYR A 685 8.74 -24.26 28.26
CA TYR A 685 8.26 -23.06 28.91
C TYR A 685 7.99 -21.94 27.88
N TYR A 686 6.90 -21.18 28.07
CA TYR A 686 6.46 -20.10 27.17
C TYR A 686 6.12 -20.50 25.73
N LYS A 687 5.79 -21.77 25.48
CA LYS A 687 5.29 -22.23 24.18
C LYS A 687 3.78 -22.49 24.24
N GLY A 688 3.00 -21.41 24.07
CA GLY A 688 1.53 -21.46 24.01
C GLY A 688 0.98 -21.79 22.63
N ALA A 689 -0.29 -22.22 22.56
CA ALA A 689 -0.95 -22.54 21.31
C ALA A 689 -1.21 -21.29 20.45
N CYS A 690 -1.73 -20.23 21.04
CA CYS A 690 -1.91 -18.92 20.41
C CYS A 690 -1.03 -17.89 21.12
N VAL A 691 -0.06 -17.29 20.43
CA VAL A 691 0.86 -16.29 20.99
C VAL A 691 0.69 -14.96 20.26
N LEU A 692 0.27 -13.93 20.99
CA LEU A 692 -0.02 -12.59 20.49
C LEU A 692 0.72 -11.52 21.30
N GLY A 693 0.85 -10.33 20.71
CA GLY A 693 1.24 -9.11 21.41
C GLY A 693 0.14 -8.67 22.38
N ASP A 694 -0.43 -7.50 22.16
CA ASP A 694 -1.59 -7.04 22.90
C ASP A 694 -2.88 -7.63 22.31
N VAL A 695 -3.78 -8.07 23.20
CA VAL A 695 -5.13 -8.52 22.83
C VAL A 695 -6.12 -7.50 23.36
N VAL A 696 -6.83 -6.84 22.44
CA VAL A 696 -7.78 -5.77 22.76
C VAL A 696 -9.15 -6.11 22.22
N VAL A 697 -10.15 -6.10 23.09
CA VAL A 697 -11.57 -6.26 22.75
C VAL A 697 -12.30 -4.98 23.19
N ASP A 698 -12.80 -4.21 22.23
CA ASP A 698 -13.31 -2.85 22.48
C ASP A 698 -14.59 -2.53 21.67
N GLY A 699 -15.32 -1.50 22.09
CA GLY A 699 -16.46 -0.94 21.37
C GLY A 699 -17.65 -1.90 21.29
N GLY A 700 -17.97 -2.57 22.39
CA GLY A 700 -19.05 -3.56 22.48
C GLY A 700 -18.81 -4.79 21.62
N SER A 701 -17.56 -5.26 21.57
CA SER A 701 -17.14 -6.44 20.78
C SER A 701 -17.06 -7.70 21.64
N VAL A 702 -16.96 -8.87 20.99
CA VAL A 702 -16.92 -10.17 21.68
C VAL A 702 -15.72 -11.00 21.22
N LEU A 703 -14.99 -11.55 22.19
CA LEU A 703 -14.01 -12.62 21.98
C LEU A 703 -14.50 -13.86 22.71
N GLN A 704 -14.75 -14.95 22.00
CA GLN A 704 -15.29 -16.18 22.58
C GLN A 704 -14.59 -17.46 22.15
N VAL A 705 -14.53 -18.42 23.07
CA VAL A 705 -14.07 -19.79 22.85
C VAL A 705 -15.16 -20.74 23.37
N VAL A 706 -15.76 -21.52 22.48
CA VAL A 706 -17.01 -22.24 22.75
C VAL A 706 -16.94 -23.70 22.30
N SER A 707 -17.47 -24.64 23.09
CA SER A 707 -17.67 -26.05 22.68
C SER A 707 -16.43 -26.72 22.06
N SER A 708 -15.24 -26.43 22.59
CA SER A 708 -13.97 -26.82 21.98
C SER A 708 -13.08 -27.62 22.94
N THR A 709 -12.15 -28.41 22.37
CA THR A 709 -11.23 -29.26 23.13
C THR A 709 -9.79 -28.85 22.88
N PHE A 710 -9.00 -28.69 23.94
CA PHE A 710 -7.64 -28.16 23.87
C PHE A 710 -6.68 -29.11 24.57
N ARG A 711 -5.80 -29.78 23.81
CA ARG A 711 -4.72 -30.64 24.33
C ARG A 711 -3.38 -29.96 24.13
N LEU A 712 -2.98 -29.19 25.12
CA LEU A 712 -1.90 -28.22 24.99
C LEU A 712 -0.78 -28.48 25.99
N GLY A 713 0.33 -27.81 25.73
CA GLY A 713 1.46 -27.69 26.63
C GLY A 713 1.23 -26.62 27.70
N PHE A 714 1.76 -25.44 27.42
CA PHE A 714 1.85 -24.33 28.36
C PHE A 714 0.55 -23.52 28.49
N ALA A 715 0.08 -22.91 27.39
CA ALA A 715 -1.09 -22.03 27.42
C ALA A 715 -1.96 -22.14 26.16
N MET A 716 -3.27 -21.86 26.26
CA MET A 716 -4.15 -21.69 25.09
C MET A 716 -3.90 -20.34 24.41
N LEU A 717 -4.03 -19.26 25.15
CA LEU A 717 -3.74 -17.90 24.71
C LEU A 717 -2.59 -17.32 25.56
N MET A 718 -1.56 -16.82 24.90
CA MET A 718 -0.50 -16.00 25.48
C MET A 718 -0.59 -14.59 24.90
N ALA A 719 -0.62 -13.59 25.78
CA ALA A 719 -0.62 -12.19 25.39
C ALA A 719 0.35 -11.37 26.26
N THR A 720 0.86 -10.27 25.71
CA THR A 720 1.61 -9.26 26.47
C THR A 720 0.68 -8.54 27.44
N THR A 721 -0.46 -8.07 26.93
CA THR A 721 -1.58 -7.53 27.70
C THR A 721 -2.92 -8.05 27.15
N LEU A 722 -3.93 -8.08 28.02
CA LEU A 722 -5.31 -8.41 27.70
C LEU A 722 -6.21 -7.27 28.19
N THR A 723 -6.77 -6.50 27.27
CA THR A 723 -7.67 -5.38 27.58
C THR A 723 -9.06 -5.66 27.01
N VAL A 724 -10.08 -5.63 27.87
CA VAL A 724 -11.49 -5.74 27.48
C VAL A 724 -12.22 -4.49 27.98
N THR A 725 -12.71 -3.66 27.06
CA THR A 725 -13.23 -2.32 27.38
C THR A 725 -14.41 -1.93 26.50
N GLY A 726 -15.04 -0.79 26.78
CA GLY A 726 -16.17 -0.29 25.99
C GLY A 726 -17.40 -1.20 26.03
N GLY A 727 -17.69 -1.86 27.16
CA GLY A 727 -18.81 -2.79 27.30
C GLY A 727 -18.64 -4.08 26.49
N SER A 728 -17.40 -4.54 26.31
CA SER A 728 -17.08 -5.75 25.54
C SER A 728 -17.15 -7.02 26.39
N TRP A 729 -17.09 -8.19 25.75
CA TRP A 729 -17.31 -9.47 26.40
C TRP A 729 -16.26 -10.51 26.02
N LEU A 730 -15.64 -11.13 27.04
CA LEU A 730 -14.75 -12.29 26.90
C LEU A 730 -15.44 -13.55 27.42
N VAL A 731 -15.51 -14.60 26.62
CA VAL A 731 -16.29 -15.82 26.96
C VAL A 731 -15.47 -17.08 26.76
N HIS A 732 -15.47 -17.95 27.78
CA HIS A 732 -15.03 -19.34 27.66
C HIS A 732 -16.19 -20.22 28.10
N ARG A 733 -16.78 -20.97 27.16
CA ARG A 733 -17.98 -21.77 27.40
C ARG A 733 -17.85 -23.20 26.87
N ASP A 734 -18.30 -24.20 27.64
CA ASP A 734 -18.42 -25.59 27.18
C ASP A 734 -17.10 -26.20 26.66
N ASN A 735 -15.95 -25.80 27.23
CA ASN A 735 -14.65 -26.26 26.75
C ASN A 735 -14.01 -27.33 27.65
N GLU A 736 -13.19 -28.19 27.04
CA GLU A 736 -12.25 -29.06 27.75
C GLU A 736 -10.82 -28.54 27.57
N PHE A 737 -10.26 -27.95 28.62
CA PHE A 737 -8.89 -27.45 28.65
C PHE A 737 -7.96 -28.47 29.30
N ARG A 738 -7.00 -28.99 28.53
CA ARG A 738 -5.82 -29.70 29.03
C ARG A 738 -4.58 -28.84 28.80
N ALA A 739 -4.31 -27.92 29.71
CA ALA A 739 -3.23 -26.94 29.60
C ALA A 739 -2.81 -26.47 31.00
N ALA A 740 -1.60 -25.93 31.14
CA ALA A 740 -1.23 -25.28 32.41
C ALA A 740 -1.99 -23.96 32.62
N TYR A 741 -2.17 -23.18 31.56
CA TYR A 741 -2.94 -21.94 31.59
C TYR A 741 -3.93 -21.87 30.41
N VAL A 742 -5.14 -21.36 30.63
CA VAL A 742 -6.00 -20.99 29.50
C VAL A 742 -5.56 -19.65 28.92
N VAL A 743 -5.40 -18.63 29.78
CA VAL A 743 -4.95 -17.29 29.41
C VAL A 743 -3.71 -16.91 30.22
N TYR A 744 -2.55 -16.95 29.57
CA TYR A 744 -1.30 -16.48 30.16
C TYR A 744 -1.03 -15.04 29.71
N VAL A 745 -0.98 -14.11 30.66
CA VAL A 745 -0.58 -12.71 30.41
C VAL A 745 0.80 -12.47 30.99
N ALA A 746 1.71 -11.94 30.16
CA ALA A 746 3.10 -11.76 30.52
C ALA A 746 3.30 -10.57 31.49
N ASN A 747 2.58 -9.48 31.29
CA ASN A 747 2.64 -8.32 32.18
C ASN A 747 1.76 -8.55 33.43
N TYR A 748 2.35 -8.39 34.62
CA TYR A 748 1.65 -8.57 35.89
C TYR A 748 0.44 -7.64 36.06
N TYR A 749 0.50 -6.42 35.50
CA TYR A 749 -0.62 -5.48 35.47
C TYR A 749 -1.32 -5.43 34.10
N GLY A 750 -1.14 -6.47 33.29
CA GLY A 750 -1.53 -6.51 31.88
C GLY A 750 -2.98 -6.91 31.61
N VAL A 751 -3.75 -7.31 32.62
CA VAL A 751 -5.16 -7.69 32.46
C VAL A 751 -6.05 -6.54 32.95
N ALA A 752 -6.77 -5.91 32.03
CA ALA A 752 -7.61 -4.75 32.32
C ALA A 752 -9.03 -4.92 31.76
N PHE A 753 -10.01 -4.93 32.65
CA PHE A 753 -11.44 -4.88 32.33
C PHE A 753 -11.99 -3.53 32.76
N ARG A 754 -12.57 -2.79 31.82
CA ARG A 754 -13.06 -1.41 32.00
C ARG A 754 -14.47 -1.25 31.42
N ASP A 755 -15.12 -0.14 31.75
CA ASP A 755 -16.40 0.29 31.15
C ASP A 755 -17.49 -0.79 31.16
N GLN A 756 -17.69 -1.44 32.32
CA GLN A 756 -18.68 -2.51 32.50
C GLN A 756 -18.47 -3.73 31.58
N SER A 757 -17.25 -3.97 31.12
CA SER A 757 -16.91 -5.16 30.34
C SER A 757 -16.87 -6.43 31.20
N VAL A 758 -17.25 -7.55 30.60
CA VAL A 758 -17.52 -8.81 31.33
C VAL A 758 -16.60 -9.93 30.87
N TRP A 759 -16.21 -10.80 31.81
CA TRP A 759 -15.60 -12.09 31.54
C TRP A 759 -16.49 -13.24 32.05
N SER A 760 -16.94 -14.10 31.16
CA SER A 760 -17.74 -15.28 31.53
C SER A 760 -16.94 -16.58 31.35
N ILE A 761 -16.91 -17.40 32.39
CA ILE A 761 -16.26 -18.72 32.44
C ILE A 761 -17.35 -19.74 32.80
N LEU A 762 -17.84 -20.49 31.82
CA LEU A 762 -19.08 -21.27 31.92
C LEU A 762 -18.85 -22.71 31.48
N ASP A 763 -19.22 -23.69 32.30
CA ASP A 763 -19.31 -25.10 31.91
C ASP A 763 -18.01 -25.67 31.31
N ASN A 764 -16.84 -25.21 31.80
CA ASN A 764 -15.54 -25.68 31.32
C ASN A 764 -14.92 -26.71 32.27
N THR A 765 -14.14 -27.62 31.70
CA THR A 765 -13.32 -28.59 32.45
C THR A 765 -11.84 -28.25 32.30
N PHE A 766 -11.09 -28.26 33.40
CA PHE A 766 -9.68 -27.93 33.46
C PHE A 766 -8.86 -29.10 33.98
N THR A 767 -7.94 -29.62 33.17
CA THR A 767 -7.06 -30.72 33.53
C THR A 767 -5.62 -30.45 33.08
N TYR A 768 -4.71 -31.32 33.51
CA TYR A 768 -3.29 -31.16 33.25
C TYR A 768 -2.96 -31.28 31.76
N GLY A 769 -2.21 -30.30 31.26
CA GLY A 769 -1.61 -30.35 29.93
C GLY A 769 -0.29 -31.12 29.90
N SER A 770 0.39 -31.10 28.76
CA SER A 770 1.67 -31.80 28.57
C SER A 770 2.83 -31.15 29.34
N TYR A 771 2.75 -29.84 29.61
CA TYR A 771 3.81 -29.09 30.30
C TYR A 771 3.88 -29.39 31.80
N SER A 772 2.74 -29.54 32.47
CA SER A 772 2.69 -29.68 33.93
C SER A 772 1.59 -30.63 34.37
N SER A 773 1.95 -31.56 35.26
CA SER A 773 1.05 -32.47 35.96
C SER A 773 0.47 -31.90 37.25
N THR A 774 0.74 -30.62 37.56
CA THR A 774 0.32 -29.97 38.82
C THR A 774 -0.37 -28.63 38.61
N ILE A 775 -0.20 -28.00 37.43
CA ILE A 775 -0.78 -26.70 37.11
C ILE A 775 -1.88 -26.92 36.08
N ALA A 776 -3.09 -26.45 36.38
CA ALA A 776 -4.22 -26.38 35.47
C ALA A 776 -5.08 -25.20 35.91
N ASN A 777 -4.75 -24.01 35.40
CA ASN A 777 -5.30 -22.73 35.85
C ASN A 777 -6.01 -22.01 34.70
N MET A 778 -6.97 -21.15 35.02
CA MET A 778 -7.54 -20.25 34.02
C MET A 778 -6.51 -19.22 33.57
N THR A 779 -5.68 -18.72 34.48
CA THR A 779 -4.78 -17.61 34.18
C THR A 779 -3.47 -17.61 34.97
N SER A 780 -2.47 -16.88 34.46
CA SER A 780 -1.20 -16.59 35.15
C SER A 780 -1.42 -15.66 36.34
N ASN A 781 -0.37 -15.35 37.11
CA ASN A 781 -0.47 -14.37 38.18
C ASN A 781 -0.57 -12.96 37.61
N TRP A 782 -1.63 -12.23 37.96
CA TRP A 782 -1.84 -10.84 37.57
C TRP A 782 -2.57 -10.06 38.66
N SER A 783 -2.54 -8.73 38.55
CA SER A 783 -3.38 -7.82 39.33
C SER A 783 -3.97 -6.75 38.41
N PRO A 784 -5.27 -6.43 38.51
CA PRO A 784 -5.85 -5.38 37.68
C PRO A 784 -5.19 -4.03 37.99
N PRO A 785 -5.04 -3.14 37.00
CA PRO A 785 -4.73 -1.74 37.23
C PRO A 785 -5.71 -1.08 38.23
N SER A 786 -5.28 -0.02 38.93
CA SER A 786 -6.06 0.61 40.00
C SER A 786 -7.41 1.18 39.55
N ASP A 787 -7.55 1.51 38.27
CA ASP A 787 -8.76 1.99 37.59
C ASP A 787 -9.65 0.86 37.05
N ALA A 788 -9.13 -0.36 36.91
CA ALA A 788 -9.86 -1.51 36.36
C ALA A 788 -10.67 -2.24 37.45
N ARG A 789 -11.91 -2.61 37.12
CA ARG A 789 -12.81 -3.38 38.00
C ARG A 789 -13.43 -4.52 37.19
N PRO A 790 -12.75 -5.68 37.12
CA PRO A 790 -13.26 -6.81 36.35
C PRO A 790 -14.58 -7.34 36.90
N THR A 791 -15.58 -7.49 36.03
CA THR A 791 -16.80 -8.23 36.31
C THR A 791 -16.65 -9.64 35.74
N ILE A 792 -16.54 -10.63 36.61
CA ILE A 792 -16.28 -12.03 36.21
C ILE A 792 -17.39 -12.94 36.71
N TYR A 793 -17.94 -13.77 35.84
CA TYR A 793 -18.91 -14.81 36.17
C TYR A 793 -18.31 -16.20 36.02
N GLY A 794 -18.55 -17.05 37.01
CA GLY A 794 -18.15 -18.45 37.01
C GLY A 794 -19.36 -19.35 37.20
N VAL A 795 -19.64 -20.22 36.24
CA VAL A 795 -20.82 -21.12 36.28
C VAL A 795 -20.40 -22.54 35.94
N CYS A 796 -20.72 -23.50 36.82
CA CYS A 796 -20.54 -24.93 36.60
C CYS A 796 -19.19 -25.41 36.04
N ASN A 797 -18.07 -24.80 36.44
CA ASN A 797 -16.74 -25.24 36.00
C ASN A 797 -16.21 -26.39 36.88
N GLU A 798 -15.40 -27.26 36.29
CA GLU A 798 -14.73 -28.37 36.97
C GLU A 798 -13.21 -28.26 36.80
N ALA A 799 -12.44 -28.34 37.89
CA ALA A 799 -10.99 -28.39 37.86
C ALA A 799 -10.50 -29.71 38.45
N ARG A 800 -9.71 -30.46 37.67
CA ARG A 800 -9.04 -31.70 38.10
C ARG A 800 -10.01 -32.76 38.66
N GLY A 801 -11.18 -32.93 38.03
CA GLY A 801 -12.16 -33.93 38.48
C GLY A 801 -13.12 -33.44 39.56
N SER A 802 -13.08 -32.16 39.94
CA SER A 802 -13.87 -31.60 41.05
C SER A 802 -14.49 -30.25 40.69
N PRO A 803 -15.74 -29.97 41.12
CA PRO A 803 -16.38 -28.68 40.88
C PRO A 803 -15.56 -27.51 41.47
N VAL A 804 -15.43 -26.43 40.71
CA VAL A 804 -14.74 -25.21 41.14
C VAL A 804 -15.62 -24.44 42.12
N THR A 805 -15.17 -24.31 43.36
CA THR A 805 -15.88 -23.56 44.42
C THR A 805 -15.15 -22.29 44.80
N ASN A 806 -13.84 -22.23 44.58
CA ASN A 806 -13.02 -21.06 44.86
C ASN A 806 -12.08 -20.75 43.68
N TYR A 807 -12.49 -19.85 42.80
CA TYR A 807 -11.74 -19.49 41.58
C TYR A 807 -10.34 -18.95 41.85
N GLN A 808 -10.09 -18.38 43.04
CA GLN A 808 -8.76 -17.91 43.41
C GLN A 808 -7.80 -19.08 43.64
N TYR A 809 -8.20 -20.10 44.41
CA TYR A 809 -7.34 -21.26 44.68
C TYR A 809 -7.37 -22.29 43.54
N ASP A 810 -8.55 -22.54 42.96
CA ASP A 810 -8.74 -23.62 42.00
C ASP A 810 -8.25 -23.25 40.60
N LEU A 811 -8.40 -21.99 40.19
CA LEU A 811 -8.15 -21.50 38.83
C LEU A 811 -7.24 -20.26 38.76
N ASN A 812 -6.68 -19.83 39.89
CA ASN A 812 -5.73 -18.71 40.00
C ASN A 812 -6.29 -17.35 39.55
N ILE A 813 -7.58 -17.09 39.76
CA ILE A 813 -8.19 -15.78 39.50
C ILE A 813 -8.10 -14.94 40.77
N GLY A 814 -7.14 -14.01 40.82
CA GLY A 814 -6.83 -13.19 42.00
C GLY A 814 -7.83 -12.06 42.31
N VAL A 815 -8.97 -11.99 41.61
CA VAL A 815 -10.02 -11.00 41.79
C VAL A 815 -11.36 -11.69 42.08
N PRO A 816 -12.33 -11.01 42.72
CA PRO A 816 -13.63 -11.61 43.02
C PRO A 816 -14.35 -12.12 41.77
N VAL A 817 -14.88 -13.34 41.84
CA VAL A 817 -15.72 -13.96 40.81
C VAL A 817 -17.12 -14.16 41.37
N THR A 818 -18.14 -13.76 40.61
CA THR A 818 -19.53 -14.06 40.92
C THR A 818 -19.81 -15.51 40.52
N VAL A 819 -19.81 -16.41 41.51
CA VAL A 819 -20.07 -17.84 41.29
C VAL A 819 -21.57 -18.10 41.29
N LEU A 820 -22.09 -18.70 40.22
CA LEU A 820 -23.49 -19.13 40.14
C LEU A 820 -23.58 -20.66 40.12
N ASP A 821 -24.69 -21.19 40.63
CA ASP A 821 -24.99 -22.62 40.62
C ASP A 821 -25.13 -23.16 39.19
N CYS A 822 -24.83 -24.45 39.00
CA CYS A 822 -25.07 -25.11 37.71
C CYS A 822 -26.53 -24.96 37.27
N GLY A 823 -26.75 -24.54 36.02
CA GLY A 823 -28.08 -24.26 35.47
C GLY A 823 -28.63 -22.87 35.78
N ALA A 824 -27.96 -22.06 36.61
CA ALA A 824 -28.30 -20.66 36.77
C ALA A 824 -27.88 -19.85 35.53
N CYS A 825 -28.79 -19.01 35.05
CA CYS A 825 -28.60 -18.24 33.82
C CYS A 825 -29.06 -16.79 34.04
N THR A 826 -28.10 -15.89 34.24
CA THR A 826 -28.34 -14.44 34.29
C THR A 826 -27.92 -13.81 32.98
N VAL A 827 -28.64 -12.78 32.53
CA VAL A 827 -28.36 -12.08 31.26
C VAL A 827 -26.88 -11.71 31.14
N ASP A 828 -26.29 -11.09 32.17
CA ASP A 828 -24.89 -10.64 32.14
C ASP A 828 -23.86 -11.77 32.10
N ALA A 829 -24.23 -12.97 32.54
CA ALA A 829 -23.33 -14.12 32.57
C ALA A 829 -23.38 -14.88 31.24
N VAL A 830 -24.58 -15.17 30.74
CA VAL A 830 -24.78 -16.10 29.61
C VAL A 830 -25.06 -15.42 28.26
N CYS A 831 -25.41 -14.13 28.25
CA CYS A 831 -25.74 -13.38 27.05
C CYS A 831 -24.84 -12.15 26.88
N PHE A 832 -24.73 -11.64 25.66
CA PHE A 832 -24.12 -10.34 25.44
C PHE A 832 -25.09 -9.22 25.85
N ALA A 833 -25.01 -8.80 27.12
CA ALA A 833 -25.98 -7.92 27.77
C ALA A 833 -26.36 -6.67 26.95
N ALA A 834 -25.39 -6.02 26.29
CA ALA A 834 -25.64 -4.82 25.49
C ALA A 834 -26.59 -5.03 24.29
N ARG A 835 -26.81 -6.28 23.88
CA ARG A 835 -27.70 -6.69 22.78
C ARG A 835 -28.79 -7.66 23.23
N THR A 836 -28.99 -7.83 24.53
CA THR A 836 -30.02 -8.70 25.10
C THR A 836 -31.15 -7.87 25.71
N SER A 837 -32.39 -8.20 25.38
CA SER A 837 -33.58 -7.52 25.91
C SER A 837 -34.12 -8.17 27.19
N SER A 838 -34.09 -9.51 27.25
CA SER A 838 -34.56 -10.33 28.36
C SER A 838 -34.02 -11.75 28.22
N ILE A 839 -34.28 -12.60 29.21
CA ILE A 839 -34.00 -14.03 29.16
C ILE A 839 -35.33 -14.79 29.30
N SER A 840 -35.53 -15.84 28.51
CA SER A 840 -36.70 -16.72 28.60
C SER A 840 -36.22 -18.13 28.93
N GLY A 841 -36.47 -18.59 30.16
CA GLY A 841 -35.73 -19.72 30.71
C GLY A 841 -34.25 -19.38 30.80
N CYS A 842 -33.41 -20.09 30.03
CA CYS A 842 -31.99 -19.78 29.88
C CYS A 842 -31.59 -19.36 28.44
N GLU A 843 -32.57 -19.07 27.60
CA GLU A 843 -32.33 -18.58 26.24
C GLU A 843 -32.36 -17.04 26.19
N CYS A 844 -31.37 -16.45 25.53
CA CYS A 844 -31.25 -15.00 25.40
C CYS A 844 -32.25 -14.47 24.37
N VAL A 845 -33.07 -13.49 24.73
CA VAL A 845 -33.97 -12.82 23.79
C VAL A 845 -33.29 -11.54 23.30
N CYS A 846 -32.87 -11.53 22.03
CA CYS A 846 -32.05 -10.46 21.49
C CYS A 846 -32.81 -9.17 21.21
N ALA A 847 -32.17 -8.04 21.53
CA ALA A 847 -32.59 -6.72 21.08
C ALA A 847 -32.16 -6.49 19.62
N ALA A 848 -32.58 -5.37 19.03
CA ALA A 848 -32.17 -5.01 17.68
C ALA A 848 -30.63 -4.94 17.55
N GLY A 849 -30.11 -5.65 16.54
CA GLY A 849 -28.67 -5.79 16.28
C GLY A 849 -27.96 -6.87 17.12
N GLY A 850 -28.68 -7.65 17.93
CA GLY A 850 -28.17 -8.88 18.52
C GLY A 850 -28.42 -10.08 17.60
N HIS A 851 -27.44 -10.98 17.52
CA HIS A 851 -27.46 -12.12 16.60
C HIS A 851 -27.10 -13.44 17.29
N GLY A 852 -27.78 -14.53 16.89
CA GLY A 852 -27.56 -15.87 17.43
C GLY A 852 -28.03 -16.03 18.88
N ASP A 853 -27.78 -17.20 19.45
CA ASP A 853 -28.35 -17.63 20.75
C ASP A 853 -27.83 -16.82 21.94
N THR A 854 -26.69 -16.14 21.79
CA THR A 854 -26.07 -15.29 22.82
C THR A 854 -26.14 -13.79 22.49
N CYS A 855 -26.90 -13.41 21.46
CA CYS A 855 -27.11 -12.02 21.06
C CYS A 855 -25.82 -11.26 20.71
N LEU A 856 -24.91 -11.88 19.99
CA LEU A 856 -23.64 -11.29 19.56
C LEU A 856 -23.85 -10.00 18.73
N PRO A 857 -22.91 -9.04 18.77
CA PRO A 857 -23.05 -7.73 18.11
C PRO A 857 -22.90 -7.77 16.58
N ALA A 858 -22.48 -8.90 16.01
CA ALA A 858 -22.34 -9.09 14.58
C ALA A 858 -22.98 -10.41 14.14
N ALA A 859 -23.47 -10.45 12.90
CA ALA A 859 -24.24 -11.57 12.37
C ALA A 859 -23.44 -12.88 12.34
N VAL A 860 -23.99 -13.93 12.96
CA VAL A 860 -23.45 -15.29 12.88
C VAL A 860 -23.48 -15.76 11.42
N PRO A 861 -22.34 -16.20 10.85
CA PRO A 861 -22.31 -16.70 9.48
C PRO A 861 -23.23 -17.90 9.22
N ASP A 862 -23.84 -17.96 8.04
CA ASP A 862 -24.59 -19.13 7.57
C ASP A 862 -23.65 -20.31 7.27
N GLY A 863 -24.14 -21.55 7.44
CA GLY A 863 -23.39 -22.77 7.09
C GLY A 863 -22.30 -23.19 8.10
N LEU A 864 -22.28 -22.54 9.27
CA LEU A 864 -21.64 -23.10 10.47
C LEU A 864 -22.43 -24.34 10.89
N GLY A 865 -21.73 -25.41 11.26
CA GLY A 865 -22.38 -26.67 11.57
C GLY A 865 -21.45 -27.88 11.46
N PRO A 866 -21.85 -29.02 12.05
CA PRO A 866 -21.02 -30.20 12.13
C PRO A 866 -20.67 -30.72 10.74
N LEU A 867 -19.42 -31.16 10.61
CA LEU A 867 -19.02 -32.16 9.64
C LEU A 867 -19.76 -33.46 10.00
N PRO A 868 -20.12 -34.31 9.04
CA PRO A 868 -20.05 -35.74 9.29
C PRO A 868 -18.61 -35.99 9.77
N LEU A 869 -18.45 -36.45 11.02
CA LEU A 869 -17.17 -36.91 11.57
C LEU A 869 -16.36 -37.56 10.43
N PRO A 870 -15.05 -37.25 10.28
CA PRO A 870 -14.22 -37.96 9.31
C PRO A 870 -14.55 -39.43 9.50
N ASP A 871 -15.02 -40.05 8.41
CA ASP A 871 -15.51 -41.42 8.44
C ASP A 871 -14.50 -42.17 9.29
N ALA A 872 -14.92 -42.83 10.39
CA ALA A 872 -13.98 -43.56 11.24
C ALA A 872 -13.23 -44.67 10.46
N LYS A 873 -13.54 -44.79 9.16
CA LYS A 873 -12.90 -45.59 8.12
C LYS A 873 -11.85 -44.87 7.26
N ASP A 874 -11.70 -43.54 7.27
CA ASP A 874 -10.57 -42.83 6.62
C ASP A 874 -9.27 -42.98 7.44
N THR A 875 -9.09 -44.22 7.87
CA THR A 875 -8.03 -44.81 8.70
C THR A 875 -6.98 -45.47 7.83
N GLU A 876 -7.03 -45.24 6.51
CA GLU A 876 -5.96 -45.64 5.62
C GLU A 876 -4.70 -44.86 5.99
N VAL A 877 -3.65 -45.63 6.27
CA VAL A 877 -2.30 -45.12 6.47
C VAL A 877 -1.87 -44.45 5.16
N ARG A 878 -2.00 -43.12 5.05
CA ARG A 878 -1.55 -42.38 3.86
C ARG A 878 -0.04 -42.56 3.71
N CYS A 879 0.36 -43.18 2.61
CA CYS A 879 1.77 -43.43 2.31
C CYS A 879 2.48 -42.16 1.85
N VAL A 880 3.66 -41.90 2.39
CA VAL A 880 4.62 -40.94 1.82
C VAL A 880 5.32 -41.62 0.65
N HIS A 881 5.19 -41.05 -0.54
CA HIS A 881 5.81 -41.58 -1.76
C HIS A 881 7.02 -40.74 -2.19
N GLY A 882 8.18 -41.38 -2.35
CA GLY A 882 9.38 -40.75 -2.90
C GLY A 882 10.07 -39.75 -1.97
N GLY A 883 11.24 -39.28 -2.39
CA GLY A 883 11.99 -38.21 -1.73
C GLY A 883 13.04 -38.68 -0.72
N SER A 884 13.71 -37.71 -0.09
CA SER A 884 14.72 -37.95 0.96
C SER A 884 14.28 -37.28 2.26
N ILE A 885 14.25 -38.02 3.37
CA ILE A 885 13.84 -37.49 4.68
C ILE A 885 14.86 -37.83 5.77
N SER A 886 15.19 -36.85 6.61
CA SER A 886 16.15 -37.01 7.72
C SER A 886 15.49 -37.34 9.06
N SER A 887 14.17 -37.19 9.17
CA SER A 887 13.42 -37.50 10.39
C SER A 887 11.99 -37.84 10.03
N VAL A 888 11.39 -38.74 10.80
CA VAL A 888 9.95 -39.00 10.75
C VAL A 888 9.31 -38.16 11.84
N ASP A 889 8.39 -37.29 11.45
CA ASP A 889 7.59 -36.51 12.39
C ASP A 889 6.65 -37.42 13.20
N ASP A 890 6.17 -36.89 14.32
CA ASP A 890 5.17 -37.57 15.11
C ASP A 890 3.92 -37.82 14.25
N PRO A 891 3.33 -39.02 14.33
CA PRO A 891 2.13 -39.36 13.58
C PRO A 891 0.98 -38.43 13.99
N ASP A 892 0.15 -38.05 13.02
CA ASP A 892 -1.03 -37.23 13.32
C ASP A 892 -1.94 -38.00 14.32
N PRO A 893 -2.52 -37.35 15.33
CA PRO A 893 -3.49 -37.97 16.25
C PRO A 893 -4.57 -38.77 15.51
N GLY A 894 -4.81 -40.02 15.94
CA GLY A 894 -5.74 -40.96 15.30
C GLY A 894 -5.15 -41.78 14.15
N VAL A 895 -3.96 -41.44 13.65
CA VAL A 895 -3.25 -42.24 12.64
C VAL A 895 -2.81 -43.57 13.26
N ARG A 896 -3.27 -44.67 12.64
CA ARG A 896 -3.06 -46.05 13.13
C ARG A 896 -1.80 -46.71 12.57
N GLY A 897 -0.88 -45.94 12.01
CA GLY A 897 0.25 -46.49 11.29
C GLY A 897 1.03 -45.48 10.47
N LEU A 898 2.18 -45.87 9.97
CA LEU A 898 2.97 -45.06 9.04
C LEU A 898 3.19 -45.85 7.77
N CYS A 899 3.16 -45.21 6.61
CA CYS A 899 3.50 -45.86 5.36
C CYS A 899 4.49 -45.00 4.58
N PHE A 900 5.57 -45.62 4.13
CA PHE A 900 6.58 -45.00 3.28
C PHE A 900 6.81 -45.89 2.06
N VAL A 901 6.84 -45.29 0.88
CA VAL A 901 7.01 -45.98 -0.40
C VAL A 901 8.11 -45.26 -1.19
N ASN A 902 9.19 -45.94 -1.52
CA ASN A 902 10.30 -45.41 -2.33
C ASN A 902 11.00 -44.19 -1.70
N VAL A 903 11.09 -44.14 -0.37
CA VAL A 903 11.67 -43.02 0.39
C VAL A 903 13.10 -43.32 0.83
N THR A 904 14.01 -42.36 0.66
CA THR A 904 15.40 -42.47 1.12
C THR A 904 15.57 -41.76 2.47
N PHE A 905 15.86 -42.50 3.52
CA PHE A 905 16.11 -41.93 4.84
C PHE A 905 17.56 -41.53 5.00
N THR A 906 17.82 -40.24 5.19
CA THR A 906 19.18 -39.66 5.28
C THR A 906 19.73 -39.59 6.70
N ALA A 907 18.96 -40.02 7.70
CA ALA A 907 19.44 -40.30 9.05
C ALA A 907 18.72 -41.51 9.65
N ALA A 908 19.23 -42.01 10.79
CA ALA A 908 18.57 -43.08 11.53
C ALA A 908 17.23 -42.58 12.12
N ILE A 909 16.15 -43.31 11.84
CA ILE A 909 14.80 -43.00 12.31
C ILE A 909 14.59 -43.58 13.71
N VAL A 910 13.99 -42.80 14.60
CA VAL A 910 13.47 -43.30 15.89
C VAL A 910 11.96 -43.07 15.92
N LEU A 911 11.19 -44.15 15.88
CA LEU A 911 9.74 -44.13 16.06
C LEU A 911 9.41 -44.40 17.53
N ASP A 912 9.00 -43.35 18.23
CA ASP A 912 8.53 -43.48 19.60
C ASP A 912 7.02 -43.74 19.62
N LEU A 913 6.65 -44.97 19.95
CA LEU A 913 5.26 -45.43 19.95
C LEU A 913 4.40 -44.76 21.03
N SER A 914 5.00 -44.09 22.02
CA SER A 914 4.27 -43.27 22.99
C SER A 914 3.60 -42.05 22.35
N ARG A 915 4.03 -41.67 21.14
CA ARG A 915 3.50 -40.51 20.41
C ARG A 915 2.30 -40.83 19.52
N PHE A 916 1.96 -42.10 19.34
CA PHE A 916 0.72 -42.49 18.65
C PHE A 916 -0.45 -42.46 19.64
N ASP A 917 -1.48 -41.66 19.34
CA ASP A 917 -2.75 -41.65 20.09
C ASP A 917 -3.64 -42.83 19.65
N ALA A 918 -3.21 -44.06 19.97
CA ALA A 918 -3.93 -45.30 19.61
C ALA A 918 -3.99 -46.30 20.79
N PRO A 919 -4.59 -45.93 21.94
CA PRO A 919 -4.73 -46.85 23.07
C PRO A 919 -5.52 -48.11 22.65
N GLN A 920 -4.96 -49.29 22.94
CA GLN A 920 -5.52 -50.63 22.68
C GLN A 920 -5.62 -51.10 21.21
N GLN A 921 -5.04 -50.38 20.23
CA GLN A 921 -5.07 -50.79 18.82
C GLN A 921 -3.67 -51.12 18.26
N THR A 922 -3.62 -51.96 17.21
CA THR A 922 -2.37 -52.35 16.56
C THR A 922 -1.93 -51.27 15.57
N LEU A 923 -0.71 -50.74 15.72
CA LEU A 923 -0.12 -49.77 14.80
C LEU A 923 0.51 -50.46 13.59
N ASN A 924 0.18 -50.04 12.37
CA ASN A 924 0.73 -50.61 11.13
C ASN A 924 1.83 -49.73 10.53
N ILE A 925 3.09 -50.15 10.59
CA ILE A 925 4.20 -49.43 9.97
C ILE A 925 4.63 -50.16 8.69
N THR A 926 4.42 -49.55 7.53
CA THR A 926 4.79 -50.07 6.22
C THR A 926 5.97 -49.29 5.64
N LEU A 927 7.03 -49.99 5.27
CA LEU A 927 8.20 -49.46 4.57
C LEU A 927 8.36 -50.28 3.28
N LEU A 928 8.05 -49.68 2.14
CA LEU A 928 8.10 -50.33 0.83
C LEU A 928 9.16 -49.64 -0.04
N GLN A 929 10.15 -50.38 -0.54
CA GLN A 929 11.20 -49.85 -1.41
C GLN A 929 11.98 -48.66 -0.81
N CYS A 930 12.05 -48.55 0.51
CA CYS A 930 12.75 -47.44 1.17
C CYS A 930 14.26 -47.73 1.27
N VAL A 931 15.09 -46.70 1.42
CA VAL A 931 16.51 -46.86 1.74
C VAL A 931 16.71 -46.36 3.16
N LEU A 932 17.11 -47.23 4.09
CA LEU A 932 17.24 -46.89 5.51
C LEU A 932 18.70 -46.82 5.95
N ILE A 933 19.09 -45.75 6.66
CA ILE A 933 20.35 -45.70 7.43
C ILE A 933 20.21 -46.45 8.76
N GLY A 934 19.01 -46.43 9.35
CA GLY A 934 18.67 -47.17 10.57
C GLY A 934 17.23 -46.90 10.98
N LEU A 935 16.61 -47.85 11.67
CA LEU A 935 15.25 -47.74 12.23
C LEU A 935 15.24 -48.29 13.65
N SER A 936 14.84 -47.46 14.62
CA SER A 936 14.61 -47.84 16.01
C SER A 936 13.15 -47.58 16.36
N ILE A 937 12.50 -48.56 16.99
CA ILE A 937 11.11 -48.44 17.45
C ILE A 937 11.12 -48.55 18.98
N LYS A 938 10.72 -47.49 19.67
CA LYS A 938 10.61 -47.45 21.13
C LYS A 938 9.16 -47.73 21.55
N GLY A 939 8.97 -48.73 22.41
CA GLY A 939 7.64 -49.20 22.83
C GLY A 939 7.02 -48.41 23.99
N SER A 940 5.70 -48.31 23.96
CA SER A 940 4.83 -47.76 25.02
C SER A 940 3.77 -48.75 25.53
N GLY A 941 3.85 -50.03 25.13
CA GLY A 941 2.84 -51.06 25.45
C GLY A 941 1.75 -51.24 24.38
N ALA A 942 1.77 -50.46 23.29
CA ALA A 942 0.91 -50.67 22.12
C ALA A 942 1.33 -51.92 21.31
N ARG A 943 0.36 -52.61 20.67
CA ARG A 943 0.66 -53.65 19.68
C ARG A 943 1.10 -52.97 18.39
N VAL A 944 2.14 -53.48 17.72
CA VAL A 944 2.62 -52.91 16.45
C VAL A 944 2.88 -54.03 15.46
N HIS A 945 2.42 -53.83 14.23
CA HIS A 945 2.71 -54.63 13.06
C HIS A 945 3.60 -53.83 12.12
N VAL A 946 4.80 -54.33 11.84
CA VAL A 946 5.76 -53.65 10.94
C VAL A 946 5.93 -54.52 9.70
N ASN A 947 5.61 -53.98 8.54
CA ASN A 947 5.84 -54.59 7.24
C ASN A 947 6.95 -53.82 6.50
N VAL A 948 8.10 -54.47 6.32
CA VAL A 948 9.21 -53.94 5.51
C VAL A 948 9.33 -54.80 4.26
N THR A 949 8.95 -54.25 3.10
CA THR A 949 9.02 -54.96 1.82
C THR A 949 10.06 -54.29 0.92
N SER A 950 11.08 -55.03 0.49
CA SER A 950 12.10 -54.56 -0.46
C SER A 950 12.82 -53.26 -0.06
N SER A 951 13.03 -53.04 1.25
CA SER A 951 13.72 -51.84 1.80
C SER A 951 15.04 -52.19 2.49
#